data_AF-A0A2P6N445-F1
#
_entry.id   AF-A0A2P6N445-F1
#
_cell.length_a   1.000
_cell.length_b   1.000
_cell.length_c   1.000
_cell.angle_alpha   90.00
_cell.angle_beta   90.00
_cell.angle_gamma   90.00
#
_symmetry.space_group_name_H-M   'P 1'
#
loop_
_entity.id
_entity.type
_entity.pdbx_description
1 polymer ?
#
loop_
_entity_poly.entity_id
_entity_poly.type
_entity_poly.pdbx_seq_one_letter_code
_entity_poly.pdbx_strand_id
1 'polypeptide(L)'
;MIDSLSCNSPSQPIRVNSHQHNLPTLNPSGLRTKRLLATAKLGISFLHDFTVSSTLSTVNSCDKSTLIRGSDDGARNARIPKLTSIDMNDIRRRAGRKPDQPEVIEPGTADTSALAETGGEMKYEIKSIALPPDEDDNEARRMMSRMEGPDLPMVLEFKNIEYTVTLNIPKPLKEGKKEGVLSKVRKNTIGGPTVELNKKILHGVTGRIAPGQFLAIMGPTGCGKTTLLGILAGRTKKGVTGDILVNGKPPGRDYKRRVAYVLQDDVMFAHLTVEQTLMYTARLRLPGNFSLEEKKRRVDQLIDVLNLNRARNTIIGGPFMRGVSGGERKRVNIGLELLTNPSIVLLDEPTSGLDTSTAINLVKVLKGMTDIGLTVISTIHQPSAQMFSLFDKLLLMVDGSPIYYGAAARSVPYFGSLGLEIGNFFNPADFIMNMILQEEIRKKGDVKKQLITAFAERFNQKQLQGLQDPEDIKEEEMTASVLQQVQKDEANHVVRPKYPISWPHQFAVLFQRAFIQAQGTYVSLLNVAQMVVIAILVGCFWFHLPATASRVTDRSGALFFVGLFAGGFYPLFQALFNFPPERAVLLRERAEGSYYLSAYYMAKVVSELPFIFFYPILFVCISYFMIQLRLSVGHFFIFLGLTCAICLVSSALGLVISCLIPDMKKANVFASIAMLTTTLIAGFYIRVENIRWFVQWMKFLSFIKYGFDAYIINEFQGRVFPADGPSNLGVPSVDVQGQQVIDSFGVIIGYIWINVLVVLGFCLVFHVVAFFGLKIIYKPRG
;
A
#
# COMPACT_ATOMS: atom_id res chain seq x y z
N MET A 1 -53.62 19.12 21.48
CA MET A 1 -54.19 19.35 22.83
C MET A 1 -53.00 19.34 23.77
N ILE A 2 -52.38 20.45 24.15
CA ILE A 2 -52.82 21.83 24.40
C ILE A 2 -51.71 22.72 23.77
N ASP A 3 -51.98 23.50 22.71
CA ASP A 3 -52.30 24.95 22.72
C ASP A 3 -51.26 25.78 23.50
N SER A 4 -50.69 26.90 23.05
CA SER A 4 -50.95 27.77 21.90
C SER A 4 -49.95 28.96 21.97
N LEU A 5 -49.73 29.64 20.82
CA LEU A 5 -49.39 31.09 20.66
C LEU A 5 -48.02 31.60 21.20
N SER A 6 -47.41 32.66 20.68
CA SER A 6 -47.41 33.37 19.39
C SER A 6 -46.23 34.36 19.40
N CYS A 7 -45.75 34.69 18.20
CA CYS A 7 -45.17 35.94 17.70
C CYS A 7 -44.60 36.98 18.70
N ASN A 8 -43.35 37.39 18.46
CA ASN A 8 -43.07 38.76 18.00
C ASN A 8 -41.65 38.89 17.40
N SER A 9 -41.61 39.46 16.19
CA SER A 9 -40.46 40.14 15.55
C SER A 9 -40.63 41.66 15.79
N PRO A 10 -39.73 42.62 15.42
CA PRO A 10 -38.74 42.59 14.32
C PRO A 10 -37.42 43.39 14.53
N SER A 11 -36.66 43.50 13.42
CA SER A 11 -35.69 44.55 13.01
C SER A 11 -34.22 44.54 13.53
N GLN A 12 -33.32 43.98 12.68
CA GLN A 12 -32.11 44.54 12.02
C GLN A 12 -31.13 45.49 12.77
N PRO A 13 -29.88 45.79 12.29
CA PRO A 13 -28.94 45.09 11.38
C PRO A 13 -27.42 45.12 11.80
N ILE A 14 -26.60 44.27 11.17
CA ILE A 14 -25.25 44.49 10.57
C ILE A 14 -24.10 45.28 11.31
N ARG A 15 -22.93 44.59 11.46
CA ARG A 15 -21.49 44.99 11.28
C ARG A 15 -20.52 45.31 12.47
N VAL A 16 -19.39 44.58 12.42
CA VAL A 16 -17.93 44.82 12.67
C VAL A 16 -17.38 45.42 13.98
N ASN A 17 -16.40 44.69 14.57
CA ASN A 17 -15.02 45.08 15.02
C ASN A 17 -14.68 44.47 16.40
N SER A 18 -13.78 43.48 16.46
CA SER A 18 -12.32 43.59 16.70
C SER A 18 -11.95 44.09 18.10
N HIS A 19 -11.32 43.21 18.91
CA HIS A 19 -10.04 43.48 19.60
C HIS A 19 -9.52 42.25 20.36
N GLN A 20 -8.19 42.14 20.31
CA GLN A 20 -7.29 41.12 20.87
C GLN A 20 -7.15 41.20 22.40
N HIS A 21 -6.74 40.08 23.03
CA HIS A 21 -5.67 40.10 24.05
C HIS A 21 -4.96 38.73 24.22
N ASN A 22 -3.66 38.76 23.89
CA ASN A 22 -2.45 38.12 24.46
C ASN A 22 -2.48 36.79 25.25
N LEU A 23 -1.58 35.88 24.86
CA LEU A 23 -0.95 34.84 25.68
C LEU A 23 0.56 34.73 25.32
N PRO A 24 1.47 34.46 26.27
CA PRO A 24 2.92 34.59 26.07
C PRO A 24 3.59 33.30 25.55
N THR A 25 4.68 33.51 24.81
CA THR A 25 5.57 32.51 24.21
C THR A 25 6.70 32.09 25.14
N LEU A 26 6.99 30.80 25.21
CA LEU A 26 8.17 30.22 25.89
C LEU A 26 9.13 29.62 24.84
N ASN A 27 10.39 30.01 24.93
CA ASN A 27 11.49 29.73 24.01
C ASN A 27 12.38 28.59 24.58
N PRO A 28 12.73 27.51 23.85
CA PRO A 28 13.61 26.47 24.39
C PRO A 28 15.07 26.68 23.94
N SER A 29 15.95 26.90 24.91
CA SER A 29 17.39 26.90 24.75
C SER A 29 17.95 25.48 24.67
N GLY A 30 18.79 25.24 23.67
CA GLY A 30 19.52 23.99 23.49
C GLY A 30 20.76 23.93 24.37
N LEU A 31 20.93 22.83 25.11
CA LEU A 31 22.22 22.22 25.48
C LEU A 31 21.97 20.93 26.27
N ARG A 32 21.39 19.89 25.65
CA ARG A 32 21.33 18.53 26.26
C ARG A 32 21.14 17.37 25.27
N THR A 33 20.88 17.64 24.00
CA THR A 33 20.60 16.64 22.96
C THR A 33 21.84 15.99 22.33
N LYS A 34 23.04 16.56 22.45
CA LYS A 34 24.26 16.00 21.83
C LYS A 34 24.87 14.80 22.58
N ARG A 35 24.68 14.67 23.90
CA ARG A 35 25.19 13.52 24.67
C ARG A 35 24.32 12.27 24.55
N LEU A 36 23.00 12.43 24.38
CA LEU A 36 22.07 11.31 24.15
C LEU A 36 22.20 10.70 22.73
N LEU A 37 22.58 11.51 21.73
CA LEU A 37 22.83 11.02 20.37
C LEU A 37 24.16 10.22 20.27
N ALA A 38 25.14 10.53 21.12
CA ALA A 38 26.43 9.83 21.11
C ALA A 38 26.32 8.42 21.72
N THR A 39 25.55 8.26 22.79
CA THR A 39 25.25 6.94 23.38
C THR A 39 24.34 6.09 22.49
N ALA A 40 23.42 6.71 21.73
CA ALA A 40 22.60 6.01 20.74
C ALA A 40 23.41 5.50 19.53
N LYS A 41 24.45 6.23 19.08
CA LYS A 41 25.34 5.75 18.01
C LYS A 41 26.19 4.54 18.44
N LEU A 42 26.61 4.49 19.71
CA LEU A 42 27.36 3.35 20.26
C LEU A 42 26.50 2.07 20.33
N GLY A 43 25.22 2.18 20.66
CA GLY A 43 24.30 1.02 20.66
C GLY A 43 23.97 0.48 19.26
N ILE A 44 23.97 1.35 18.23
CA ILE A 44 23.70 0.97 16.84
C ILE A 44 24.93 0.33 16.18
N SER A 45 26.14 0.80 16.47
CA SER A 45 27.38 0.15 15.99
C SER A 45 27.55 -1.26 16.57
N PHE A 46 27.17 -1.50 17.83
CA PHE A 46 27.28 -2.82 18.46
C PHE A 46 26.38 -3.88 17.80
N LEU A 47 25.24 -3.48 17.22
CA LEU A 47 24.32 -4.36 16.49
C LEU A 47 24.75 -4.59 15.02
N HIS A 48 25.47 -3.63 14.42
CA HIS A 48 26.03 -3.78 13.08
C HIS A 48 27.23 -4.75 13.07
N ASP A 49 28.07 -4.74 14.11
CA ASP A 49 29.21 -5.66 14.20
C ASP A 49 28.79 -7.11 14.50
N PHE A 50 27.69 -7.31 15.24
CA PHE A 50 27.17 -8.66 15.51
C PHE A 50 26.53 -9.32 14.27
N THR A 51 26.04 -8.54 13.31
CA THR A 51 25.39 -9.03 12.08
C THR A 51 26.38 -9.32 10.96
N VAL A 52 27.53 -8.64 10.92
CA VAL A 52 28.64 -8.95 10.00
C VAL A 52 29.36 -10.23 10.43
N SER A 53 29.48 -10.50 11.74
CA SER A 53 30.17 -11.71 12.21
C SER A 53 29.36 -13.00 12.03
N SER A 54 28.03 -12.94 11.91
CA SER A 54 27.18 -14.12 11.71
C SER A 54 26.89 -14.47 10.24
N THR A 55 27.35 -13.64 9.29
CA THR A 55 27.15 -13.86 7.85
C THR A 55 28.41 -14.36 7.12
N LEU A 56 29.55 -14.45 7.81
CA LEU A 56 30.85 -14.83 7.24
C LEU A 56 31.35 -16.25 7.57
N SER A 57 30.58 -17.07 8.31
CA SER A 57 31.04 -18.40 8.74
C SER A 57 30.54 -19.59 7.91
N THR A 58 30.05 -19.39 6.68
CA THR A 58 29.67 -20.49 5.78
C THR A 58 29.85 -20.18 4.29
N VAL A 59 31.02 -19.72 3.83
CA VAL A 59 31.48 -19.94 2.44
C VAL A 59 33.02 -19.83 2.40
N ASN A 60 33.70 -20.93 2.02
CA ASN A 60 35.03 -21.04 1.40
C ASN A 60 36.01 -22.01 2.09
N SER A 61 35.96 -23.25 1.60
CA SER A 61 37.09 -24.18 1.54
C SER A 61 37.35 -24.43 0.05
N CYS A 62 38.41 -23.82 -0.48
CA CYS A 62 39.21 -24.19 -1.67
C CYS A 62 39.80 -22.90 -2.27
N ASP A 63 41.05 -22.57 -1.94
CA ASP A 63 42.19 -22.90 -2.81
C ASP A 63 43.48 -22.30 -2.23
N LYS A 64 44.56 -23.10 -2.32
CA LYS A 64 45.92 -22.75 -1.93
C LYS A 64 46.70 -22.23 -3.15
N SER A 65 47.74 -21.46 -2.83
CA SER A 65 48.88 -21.02 -3.67
C SER A 65 48.55 -19.90 -4.67
N THR A 66 49.18 -18.72 -4.60
CA THR A 66 50.60 -18.53 -4.92
C THR A 66 51.15 -17.26 -4.26
N LEU A 67 52.38 -17.35 -3.73
CA LEU A 67 53.19 -16.27 -3.15
C LEU A 67 53.81 -15.36 -4.23
N ILE A 68 54.17 -14.11 -3.86
CA ILE A 68 55.53 -13.49 -3.90
C ILE A 68 55.49 -11.96 -4.16
N ARG A 69 56.13 -11.20 -3.23
CA ARG A 69 56.73 -9.82 -3.28
C ARG A 69 55.83 -8.64 -3.66
N GLY A 70 55.82 -7.48 -2.99
CA GLY A 70 56.76 -6.83 -2.06
C GLY A 70 57.09 -5.42 -2.60
N SER A 71 56.81 -4.35 -1.85
CA SER A 71 57.61 -3.11 -1.77
C SER A 71 56.88 -2.04 -0.94
N ASP A 72 57.59 -1.55 0.08
CA ASP A 72 57.36 -0.27 0.74
C ASP A 72 57.52 0.91 -0.23
N ASP A 73 56.79 2.01 0.00
CA ASP A 73 57.33 3.35 0.28
C ASP A 73 56.28 4.47 0.13
N GLY A 74 56.38 5.49 0.99
CA GLY A 74 56.01 6.86 0.61
C GLY A 74 54.92 7.56 1.41
N ALA A 75 55.22 7.96 2.66
CA ALA A 75 54.52 9.05 3.33
C ALA A 75 54.90 10.42 2.73
N ARG A 76 53.91 11.30 2.47
CA ARG A 76 54.05 12.77 2.58
C ARG A 76 52.71 13.52 2.45
N ASN A 77 52.40 14.28 3.52
CA ASN A 77 51.73 15.58 3.58
C ASN A 77 50.30 15.78 3.04
N ALA A 78 49.36 15.96 3.98
CA ALA A 78 48.26 16.91 3.81
C ALA A 78 47.98 17.66 5.14
N ARG A 79 48.24 18.96 5.12
CA ARG A 79 47.96 19.91 6.23
C ARG A 79 46.48 20.30 6.21
N ILE A 80 45.93 20.39 7.42
CA ILE A 80 44.62 20.95 7.78
C ILE A 80 44.67 22.48 7.69
N PRO A 81 43.68 23.16 7.06
CA PRO A 81 43.43 24.58 7.31
C PRO A 81 42.26 24.80 8.28
N LYS A 82 42.55 25.57 9.34
CA LYS A 82 41.59 26.23 10.23
C LYS A 82 40.87 27.34 9.45
N LEU A 83 39.54 27.41 9.55
CA LEU A 83 38.76 28.59 9.14
C LEU A 83 38.74 29.62 10.29
N THR A 84 39.33 30.79 10.04
CA THR A 84 39.19 32.00 10.85
C THR A 84 38.13 32.93 10.24
N SER A 85 37.33 33.50 11.15
CA SER A 85 36.52 34.73 11.09
C SER A 85 36.49 35.54 9.79
N ILE A 86 35.29 35.72 9.23
CA ILE A 86 35.00 36.70 8.19
C ILE A 86 34.57 38.02 8.84
N ASP A 87 35.20 39.08 8.35
CA ASP A 87 35.08 40.50 8.72
C ASP A 87 33.73 41.10 8.30
N MET A 88 33.08 41.81 9.22
CA MET A 88 31.70 42.31 9.12
C MET A 88 31.59 43.68 8.42
N ASN A 89 32.69 44.17 7.83
CA ASN A 89 32.72 45.45 7.11
C ASN A 89 32.54 45.34 5.58
N ASP A 90 32.53 44.13 5.01
CA ASP A 90 32.34 43.93 3.56
C ASP A 90 30.85 43.88 3.13
N ILE A 91 29.94 43.85 4.10
CA ILE A 91 28.48 43.85 3.88
C ILE A 91 27.92 45.28 3.71
N ARG A 92 28.69 46.32 4.07
CA ARG A 92 28.23 47.72 4.00
C ARG A 92 28.47 48.42 2.66
N ARG A 93 29.11 47.78 1.68
CA ARG A 93 29.33 48.34 0.33
C ARG A 93 28.40 47.81 -0.77
N ARG A 94 27.44 46.93 -0.46
CA ARG A 94 26.47 46.38 -1.44
C ARG A 94 25.00 46.69 -1.14
N ALA A 95 24.71 47.54 -0.16
CA ALA A 95 23.35 48.01 0.12
C ALA A 95 23.13 49.40 -0.52
N GLY A 96 22.79 49.41 -1.80
CA GLY A 96 22.55 50.65 -2.54
C GLY A 96 22.17 50.42 -3.99
N ARG A 97 21.02 49.76 -4.24
CA ARG A 97 20.25 49.87 -5.49
C ARG A 97 18.81 49.40 -5.22
N LYS A 98 17.85 50.27 -5.55
CA LYS A 98 16.40 50.03 -5.48
C LYS A 98 15.98 49.04 -6.59
N PRO A 99 14.87 48.28 -6.40
CA PRO A 99 14.33 47.41 -7.43
C PRO A 99 13.46 48.19 -8.42
N ASP A 100 13.69 47.99 -9.72
CA ASP A 100 12.89 48.54 -10.81
C ASP A 100 11.53 47.84 -10.94
N GLN A 101 10.49 48.65 -11.16
CA GLN A 101 9.11 48.23 -11.44
C GLN A 101 8.94 47.89 -12.94
N PRO A 102 8.01 46.99 -13.30
CA PRO A 102 7.73 46.69 -14.70
C PRO A 102 6.93 47.82 -15.38
N GLU A 103 7.41 48.27 -16.53
CA GLU A 103 6.78 49.28 -17.39
C GLU A 103 5.41 48.81 -17.93
N VAL A 104 4.43 49.68 -17.76
CA VAL A 104 3.09 49.64 -18.36
C VAL A 104 3.18 50.29 -19.74
N ILE A 105 2.85 49.55 -20.79
CA ILE A 105 2.73 50.10 -22.15
C ILE A 105 1.25 50.48 -22.35
N GLU A 106 0.97 51.78 -22.37
CA GLU A 106 -0.32 52.33 -22.82
C GLU A 106 -0.41 52.38 -24.36
N PRO A 107 -1.61 52.27 -24.95
CA PRO A 107 -1.80 52.27 -26.40
C PRO A 107 -1.87 53.70 -26.97
N GLY A 108 -0.99 53.99 -27.94
CA GLY A 108 -1.06 55.20 -28.77
C GLY A 108 -2.06 55.05 -29.92
N THR A 109 -2.82 56.11 -30.15
CA THR A 109 -3.84 56.34 -31.19
C THR A 109 -3.27 56.55 -32.60
N ALA A 110 -4.15 56.39 -33.61
CA ALA A 110 -4.05 56.65 -35.07
C ALA A 110 -3.71 55.38 -35.90
N ASP A 111 -4.38 55.02 -36.99
CA ASP A 111 -5.35 55.70 -37.85
C ASP A 111 -6.24 54.64 -38.54
N THR A 112 -7.54 54.92 -38.64
CA THR A 112 -8.46 54.24 -39.56
C THR A 112 -8.45 54.98 -40.89
N SER A 113 -7.81 54.44 -41.93
CA SER A 113 -8.23 54.55 -43.34
C SER A 113 -7.18 54.00 -44.30
N ALA A 114 -7.33 52.75 -44.73
CA ALA A 114 -7.00 52.30 -46.09
C ALA A 114 -7.30 50.80 -46.21
N LEU A 115 -7.87 50.41 -47.35
CA LEU A 115 -8.06 49.05 -47.85
C LEU A 115 -9.31 48.31 -47.33
N ALA A 116 -10.47 48.80 -47.77
CA ALA A 116 -11.45 47.90 -48.35
C ALA A 116 -10.96 47.42 -49.73
N GLU A 117 -11.44 46.25 -50.16
CA GLU A 117 -11.24 45.61 -51.47
C GLU A 117 -10.03 44.68 -51.60
N THR A 118 -10.24 43.40 -51.28
CA THR A 118 -10.23 42.32 -52.29
C THR A 118 -10.66 41.01 -51.62
N GLY A 119 -11.73 40.41 -52.14
CA GLY A 119 -12.18 39.08 -51.74
C GLY A 119 -11.19 38.02 -52.23
N GLY A 120 -10.69 37.22 -51.30
CA GLY A 120 -9.90 36.02 -51.58
C GLY A 120 -9.94 35.10 -50.37
N GLU A 121 -10.64 33.97 -50.49
CA GLU A 121 -10.59 32.87 -49.52
C GLU A 121 -9.13 32.35 -49.43
N MET A 122 -8.41 32.72 -48.37
CA MET A 122 -7.18 32.02 -48.02
C MET A 122 -7.53 30.75 -47.23
N LYS A 123 -7.53 29.62 -47.94
CA LYS A 123 -7.38 28.28 -47.35
C LYS A 123 -6.04 28.21 -46.63
N TYR A 124 -6.04 28.32 -45.31
CA TYR A 124 -4.88 27.95 -44.49
C TYR A 124 -4.91 26.44 -44.26
N GLU A 125 -4.07 25.74 -45.03
CA GLU A 125 -3.74 24.35 -44.79
C GLU A 125 -2.93 24.27 -43.49
N ILE A 126 -3.50 23.71 -42.42
CA ILE A 126 -2.80 23.47 -41.15
C ILE A 126 -1.79 22.34 -41.39
N LYS A 127 -0.58 22.70 -41.81
CA LYS A 127 0.57 21.81 -41.65
C LYS A 127 0.85 21.69 -40.16
N SER A 128 0.78 20.47 -39.64
CA SER A 128 1.22 20.13 -38.30
C SER A 128 2.65 20.63 -38.11
N ILE A 129 2.82 21.65 -37.26
CA ILE A 129 4.15 22.06 -36.81
C ILE A 129 4.60 20.97 -35.85
N ALA A 130 5.35 19.99 -36.36
CA ALA A 130 6.15 19.12 -35.52
C ALA A 130 7.15 20.01 -34.79
N LEU A 131 6.94 20.22 -33.49
CA LEU A 131 7.94 20.84 -32.63
C LEU A 131 9.24 20.02 -32.77
N PRO A 132 10.39 20.66 -33.03
CA PRO A 132 11.66 19.96 -33.05
C PRO A 132 11.86 19.25 -31.71
N PRO A 133 12.38 18.01 -31.68
CA PRO A 133 12.58 17.27 -30.44
C PRO A 133 13.56 18.03 -29.54
N ASP A 134 13.16 18.28 -28.28
CA ASP A 134 14.02 18.84 -27.24
C ASP A 134 15.29 17.97 -27.05
N GLU A 135 16.40 18.52 -26.55
CA GLU A 135 17.61 17.72 -26.21
C GLU A 135 17.27 16.55 -25.24
N ASP A 136 16.34 16.79 -24.31
CA ASP A 136 15.82 15.78 -23.38
C ASP A 136 15.07 14.64 -24.09
N ASP A 137 14.39 14.92 -25.21
CA ASP A 137 13.66 13.92 -26.01
C ASP A 137 14.63 12.98 -26.74
N ASN A 138 15.79 13.49 -27.17
CA ASN A 138 16.84 12.68 -27.80
C ASN A 138 17.54 11.76 -26.80
N GLU A 139 17.77 12.22 -25.57
CA GLU A 139 18.35 11.38 -24.51
C GLU A 139 17.38 10.27 -24.10
N ALA A 140 16.10 10.60 -23.90
CA ALA A 140 15.06 9.60 -23.62
C ALA A 140 14.99 8.55 -24.73
N ARG A 141 14.96 8.96 -26.01
CA ARG A 141 14.98 8.02 -27.15
C ARG A 141 16.22 7.13 -27.19
N ARG A 142 17.40 7.67 -26.90
CA ARG A 142 18.65 6.89 -26.79
C ARG A 142 18.58 5.88 -25.65
N MET A 143 18.03 6.25 -24.50
CA MET A 143 17.85 5.32 -23.38
C MET A 143 16.83 4.23 -23.71
N MET A 144 15.74 4.57 -24.40
CA MET A 144 14.70 3.62 -24.83
C MET A 144 15.22 2.59 -25.84
N SER A 145 16.16 2.97 -26.72
CA SER A 145 16.81 2.03 -27.64
C SER A 145 17.59 0.89 -26.95
N ARG A 146 17.88 1.02 -25.65
CA ARG A 146 18.56 0.00 -24.83
C ARG A 146 17.60 -0.99 -24.19
N MET A 147 16.29 -0.74 -24.25
CA MET A 147 15.28 -1.69 -23.80
C MET A 147 14.88 -2.64 -24.93
N GLU A 148 14.76 -3.92 -24.60
CA GLU A 148 14.17 -4.91 -25.48
C GLU A 148 12.66 -4.61 -25.59
N GLY A 149 12.14 -4.60 -26.82
CA GLY A 149 10.71 -4.51 -27.07
C GLY A 149 9.95 -5.72 -26.53
N PRO A 150 8.60 -5.69 -26.53
CA PRO A 150 7.81 -6.78 -25.98
C PRO A 150 8.03 -8.08 -26.76
N ASP A 151 8.05 -9.21 -26.03
CA ASP A 151 8.32 -10.54 -26.61
C ASP A 151 7.31 -10.96 -27.69
N LEU A 152 6.11 -10.36 -27.66
CA LEU A 152 5.08 -10.55 -28.68
C LEU A 152 4.25 -9.27 -28.79
N PRO A 153 4.27 -8.53 -29.90
CA PRO A 153 3.37 -7.40 -30.10
C PRO A 153 1.91 -7.88 -30.12
N MET A 154 1.01 -7.15 -29.46
CA MET A 154 -0.41 -7.53 -29.36
C MET A 154 -1.33 -6.40 -29.78
N VAL A 155 -2.24 -6.72 -30.71
CA VAL A 155 -3.40 -5.91 -31.05
C VAL A 155 -4.51 -6.26 -30.07
N LEU A 156 -5.07 -5.25 -29.42
CA LEU A 156 -6.22 -5.41 -28.53
C LEU A 156 -7.44 -4.78 -29.17
N GLU A 157 -8.48 -5.57 -29.33
CA GLU A 157 -9.78 -5.14 -29.85
C GLU A 157 -10.86 -5.48 -28.83
N PHE A 158 -11.79 -4.58 -28.60
CA PHE A 158 -12.92 -4.77 -27.71
C PHE A 158 -14.19 -4.31 -28.42
N LYS A 159 -15.22 -5.17 -28.45
CA LYS A 159 -16.44 -4.98 -29.22
C LYS A 159 -17.64 -5.02 -28.30
N ASN A 160 -18.44 -3.95 -28.36
CA ASN A 160 -19.70 -3.81 -27.66
C ASN A 160 -19.62 -4.18 -26.17
N ILE A 161 -18.56 -3.71 -25.48
CA ILE A 161 -18.35 -4.02 -24.07
C ILE A 161 -19.43 -3.34 -23.23
N GLU A 162 -20.21 -4.15 -22.56
CA GLU A 162 -21.18 -3.71 -21.57
C GLU A 162 -20.85 -4.32 -20.21
N TYR A 163 -21.19 -3.59 -19.16
CA TYR A 163 -20.95 -4.05 -17.80
C TYR A 163 -22.12 -3.71 -16.92
N THR A 164 -22.65 -4.71 -16.23
CA THR A 164 -23.77 -4.57 -15.30
C THR A 164 -23.36 -5.04 -13.91
N VAL A 165 -23.60 -4.18 -12.92
CA VAL A 165 -23.38 -4.49 -11.51
C VAL A 165 -24.71 -4.78 -10.85
N THR A 166 -24.82 -5.95 -10.22
CA THR A 166 -25.96 -6.29 -9.37
C THR A 166 -25.70 -5.78 -7.96
N LEU A 167 -26.52 -4.84 -7.49
CA LEU A 167 -26.49 -4.29 -6.15
C LEU A 167 -27.60 -4.93 -5.31
N ASN A 168 -27.23 -5.52 -4.18
CA ASN A 168 -28.19 -6.09 -3.23
C ASN A 168 -28.50 -5.05 -2.17
N ILE A 169 -29.60 -4.31 -2.35
CA ILE A 169 -30.00 -3.24 -1.44
C ILE A 169 -30.95 -3.83 -0.39
N PRO A 170 -30.71 -3.63 0.92
CA PRO A 170 -31.67 -4.03 1.95
C PRO A 170 -33.01 -3.31 1.74
N LYS A 171 -34.14 -4.03 1.73
CA LYS A 171 -35.45 -3.36 1.67
C LYS A 171 -35.61 -2.44 2.89
N PRO A 172 -36.02 -1.17 2.71
CA PRO A 172 -36.41 -0.34 3.84
C PRO A 172 -37.57 -1.02 4.56
N LEU A 173 -37.45 -1.16 5.88
CA LEU A 173 -38.54 -1.63 6.73
C LEU A 173 -39.68 -0.61 6.58
N LYS A 174 -40.84 -1.04 6.06
CA LYS A 174 -42.05 -0.22 6.06
C LYS A 174 -42.34 0.19 7.50
N GLU A 175 -42.42 1.50 7.77
CA GLU A 175 -42.93 2.02 9.04
C GLU A 175 -44.38 1.55 9.20
N GLY A 176 -44.58 0.58 10.08
CA GLY A 176 -45.90 0.01 10.32
C GLY A 176 -45.91 -0.94 11.52
N LYS A 177 -46.49 -0.43 12.61
CA LYS A 177 -46.86 -1.07 13.89
C LYS A 177 -45.75 -1.27 14.94
N LYS A 178 -46.02 -0.66 16.10
CA LYS A 178 -45.33 -0.81 17.38
C LYS A 178 -45.37 -2.28 17.82
N GLU A 179 -44.27 -3.00 17.66
CA GLU A 179 -44.06 -4.28 18.34
C GLU A 179 -42.82 -4.22 19.23
N GLY A 180 -42.92 -4.88 20.38
CA GLY A 180 -42.09 -4.68 21.56
C GLY A 180 -40.59 -4.94 21.40
N VAL A 181 -39.83 -4.33 22.32
CA VAL A 181 -38.37 -4.21 22.34
C VAL A 181 -37.61 -5.56 22.26
N LEU A 182 -38.24 -6.69 22.62
CA LEU A 182 -37.62 -8.02 22.55
C LEU A 182 -37.58 -8.66 21.15
N SER A 183 -38.40 -8.23 20.18
CA SER A 183 -38.38 -8.81 18.82
C SER A 183 -37.31 -8.19 17.90
N LYS A 184 -36.72 -7.06 18.29
CA LYS A 184 -35.66 -6.35 17.55
C LYS A 184 -34.29 -7.05 17.62
N VAL A 185 -34.01 -7.83 18.67
CA VAL A 185 -32.69 -8.46 18.84
C VAL A 185 -32.56 -9.76 18.02
N ARG A 186 -33.66 -10.43 17.68
CA ARG A 186 -33.64 -11.73 16.98
C ARG A 186 -33.60 -11.65 15.45
N LYS A 187 -33.87 -10.47 14.86
CA LYS A 187 -33.93 -10.28 13.38
C LYS A 187 -32.64 -9.78 12.74
N ASN A 188 -31.61 -9.42 13.52
CA ASN A 188 -30.32 -8.98 12.96
C ASN A 188 -29.39 -10.12 12.53
N THR A 189 -29.83 -11.39 12.64
CA THR A 189 -29.00 -12.56 12.34
C THR A 189 -29.51 -13.39 11.15
N ILE A 190 -30.61 -13.01 10.50
CA ILE A 190 -31.10 -13.69 9.29
C ILE A 190 -31.47 -12.62 8.27
N GLY A 191 -30.78 -12.63 7.12
CA GLY A 191 -30.87 -11.63 6.06
C GLY A 191 -32.32 -11.28 5.69
N GLY A 192 -32.68 -10.02 5.91
CA GLY A 192 -33.95 -9.49 5.42
C GLY A 192 -34.01 -9.51 3.89
N PRO A 193 -35.21 -9.43 3.29
CA PRO A 193 -35.36 -9.45 1.84
C PRO A 193 -34.60 -8.27 1.21
N THR A 194 -33.60 -8.57 0.37
CA THR A 194 -32.88 -7.60 -0.45
C THR A 194 -33.58 -7.43 -1.80
N VAL A 195 -33.52 -6.23 -2.38
CA VAL A 195 -33.87 -6.00 -3.80
C VAL A 195 -32.57 -6.06 -4.59
N GLU A 196 -32.52 -6.91 -5.61
CA GLU A 196 -31.45 -6.89 -6.60
C GLU A 196 -31.70 -5.76 -7.60
N LEU A 197 -30.85 -4.74 -7.56
CA LEU A 197 -30.86 -3.64 -8.51
C LEU A 197 -29.70 -3.85 -9.49
N ASN A 198 -30.02 -4.10 -10.76
CA ASN A 198 -29.01 -4.18 -11.81
C ASN A 198 -28.74 -2.78 -12.36
N LYS A 199 -27.54 -2.25 -12.10
CA LYS A 199 -27.07 -0.98 -12.65
C LYS A 199 -26.10 -1.25 -13.79
N LYS A 200 -26.47 -0.87 -15.01
CA LYS A 200 -25.57 -0.88 -16.17
C LYS A 200 -24.59 0.30 -16.04
N ILE A 201 -23.30 0.02 -16.18
CA ILE A 201 -22.18 0.95 -16.01
C ILE A 201 -21.52 1.26 -17.35
N LEU A 202 -21.46 0.29 -18.27
CA LEU A 202 -20.93 0.47 -19.62
C LEU A 202 -22.00 0.11 -20.65
N HIS A 203 -22.08 0.91 -21.72
CA HIS A 203 -23.11 0.86 -22.75
C HIS A 203 -22.46 0.69 -24.14
N GLY A 204 -21.93 -0.50 -24.40
CA GLY A 204 -21.53 -0.92 -25.75
C GLY A 204 -20.24 -0.26 -26.24
N VAL A 205 -19.21 -0.26 -25.40
CA VAL A 205 -17.94 0.41 -25.73
C VAL A 205 -17.15 -0.45 -26.75
N THR A 206 -16.76 0.16 -27.86
CA THR A 206 -16.00 -0.51 -28.94
C THR A 206 -14.72 0.27 -29.25
N GLY A 207 -13.64 -0.46 -29.53
CA GLY A 207 -12.36 0.15 -29.90
C GLY A 207 -11.27 -0.88 -30.19
N ARG A 208 -10.16 -0.39 -30.71
CA ARG A 208 -9.01 -1.18 -31.16
C ARG A 208 -7.72 -0.40 -30.96
N ILE A 209 -6.67 -1.08 -30.54
CA ILE A 209 -5.35 -0.50 -30.42
C ILE A 209 -4.30 -1.46 -30.97
N ALA A 210 -3.45 -0.93 -31.84
CA ALA A 210 -2.34 -1.65 -32.43
C ALA A 210 -1.07 -1.49 -31.57
N PRO A 211 -0.09 -2.39 -31.72
CA PRO A 211 1.23 -2.25 -31.12
C PRO A 211 1.89 -0.91 -31.45
N GLY A 212 2.58 -0.34 -30.47
CA GLY A 212 3.24 0.96 -30.62
C GLY A 212 2.30 2.16 -30.68
N GLN A 213 1.05 2.02 -30.21
CA GLN A 213 0.12 3.13 -30.06
C GLN A 213 -0.16 3.46 -28.59
N PHE A 214 -0.41 4.74 -28.33
CA PHE A 214 -0.90 5.30 -27.09
C PHE A 214 -2.38 5.68 -27.23
N LEU A 215 -3.26 4.93 -26.57
CA LEU A 215 -4.68 5.28 -26.39
C LEU A 215 -4.92 6.00 -25.05
N ALA A 216 -5.41 7.22 -25.12
CA ALA A 216 -5.92 7.95 -23.96
C ALA A 216 -7.43 7.73 -23.80
N ILE A 217 -7.86 7.32 -22.60
CA ILE A 217 -9.27 7.23 -22.22
C ILE A 217 -9.61 8.43 -21.35
N MET A 218 -10.52 9.28 -21.83
CA MET A 218 -10.91 10.53 -21.17
C MET A 218 -12.43 10.57 -20.93
N GLY A 219 -12.84 11.36 -19.94
CA GLY A 219 -14.25 11.54 -19.60
C GLY A 219 -14.44 11.96 -18.15
N PRO A 220 -15.65 12.40 -17.76
CA PRO A 220 -15.96 12.82 -16.39
C PRO A 220 -15.72 11.73 -15.34
N THR A 221 -15.58 12.12 -14.08
CA THR A 221 -15.52 11.18 -12.96
C THR A 221 -16.80 10.34 -12.92
N GLY A 222 -16.66 9.02 -12.75
CA GLY A 222 -17.80 8.10 -12.71
C GLY A 222 -18.32 7.59 -14.05
N CYS A 223 -17.75 8.01 -15.20
CA CYS A 223 -18.21 7.54 -16.53
C CYS A 223 -17.75 6.12 -16.91
N GLY A 224 -17.09 5.38 -16.02
CA GLY A 224 -16.70 3.98 -16.25
C GLY A 224 -15.29 3.73 -16.78
N LYS A 225 -14.39 4.74 -16.80
CA LYS A 225 -12.99 4.60 -17.30
C LYS A 225 -12.20 3.47 -16.63
N THR A 226 -12.06 3.53 -15.31
CA THR A 226 -11.39 2.50 -14.50
C THR A 226 -12.06 1.13 -14.63
N THR A 227 -13.38 1.10 -14.77
CA THR A 227 -14.15 -0.13 -14.99
C THR A 227 -13.79 -0.78 -16.32
N LEU A 228 -13.75 -0.01 -17.41
CA LEU A 228 -13.33 -0.47 -18.73
C LEU A 228 -11.89 -0.97 -18.68
N LEU A 229 -10.97 -0.21 -18.07
CA LEU A 229 -9.57 -0.61 -17.94
C LEU A 229 -9.43 -1.94 -17.17
N GLY A 230 -10.19 -2.14 -16.09
CA GLY A 230 -10.22 -3.39 -15.32
C GLY A 230 -10.79 -4.59 -16.10
N ILE A 231 -11.74 -4.35 -17.01
CA ILE A 231 -12.27 -5.36 -17.93
C ILE A 231 -11.21 -5.74 -18.96
N LEU A 232 -10.55 -4.76 -19.59
CA LEU A 232 -9.46 -4.98 -20.54
C LEU A 232 -8.28 -5.72 -19.89
N ALA A 233 -8.00 -5.47 -18.61
CA ALA A 233 -7.00 -6.20 -17.84
C ALA A 233 -7.38 -7.66 -17.51
N GLY A 234 -8.62 -8.07 -17.80
CA GLY A 234 -9.18 -9.37 -17.43
C GLY A 234 -9.41 -9.53 -15.91
N ARG A 235 -9.45 -8.43 -15.14
CA ARG A 235 -9.71 -8.44 -13.68
C ARG A 235 -11.20 -8.55 -13.37
N THR A 236 -12.05 -8.07 -14.27
CA THR A 236 -13.52 -8.14 -14.15
C THR A 236 -14.08 -9.03 -15.27
N LYS A 237 -14.77 -10.12 -14.90
CA LYS A 237 -15.42 -11.04 -15.86
C LYS A 237 -16.92 -11.20 -15.63
N LYS A 238 -17.36 -11.16 -14.37
CA LYS A 238 -18.78 -11.33 -14.02
C LYS A 238 -19.56 -10.09 -14.44
N GLY A 239 -20.68 -10.26 -15.12
CA GLY A 239 -21.54 -9.15 -15.55
C GLY A 239 -21.00 -8.36 -16.75
N VAL A 240 -19.98 -8.87 -17.43
CA VAL A 240 -19.43 -8.30 -18.67
C VAL A 240 -20.06 -9.03 -19.86
N THR A 241 -20.53 -8.28 -20.86
CA THR A 241 -20.93 -8.78 -22.17
C THR A 241 -20.18 -8.05 -23.27
N GLY A 242 -20.17 -8.61 -24.48
CA GLY A 242 -19.30 -8.17 -25.58
C GLY A 242 -18.03 -9.03 -25.70
N ASP A 243 -17.21 -8.74 -26.70
CA ASP A 243 -16.04 -9.54 -27.06
C ASP A 243 -14.75 -8.76 -26.85
N ILE A 244 -13.77 -9.40 -26.21
CA ILE A 244 -12.38 -8.92 -26.18
C ILE A 244 -11.58 -9.87 -27.06
N LEU A 245 -10.88 -9.32 -28.04
CA LEU A 245 -10.06 -10.04 -28.99
C LEU A 245 -8.62 -9.56 -28.87
N VAL A 246 -7.69 -10.51 -28.78
CA VAL A 246 -6.25 -10.31 -28.77
C VAL A 246 -5.73 -10.97 -30.03
N ASN A 247 -5.13 -10.18 -30.91
CA ASN A 247 -4.67 -10.66 -32.22
C ASN A 247 -5.77 -11.41 -33.01
N GLY A 248 -7.01 -10.91 -32.96
CA GLY A 248 -8.17 -11.49 -33.66
C GLY A 248 -8.78 -12.73 -33.01
N LYS A 249 -8.24 -13.21 -31.87
CA LYS A 249 -8.74 -14.39 -31.14
C LYS A 249 -9.17 -14.02 -29.72
N PRO A 250 -10.08 -14.76 -29.07
CA PRO A 250 -10.38 -14.55 -27.65
C PRO A 250 -9.13 -14.68 -26.77
N PRO A 251 -9.02 -13.94 -25.64
CA PRO A 251 -7.83 -13.92 -24.80
C PRO A 251 -7.50 -15.30 -24.23
N GLY A 252 -6.30 -15.79 -24.55
CA GLY A 252 -5.77 -17.04 -24.01
C GLY A 252 -5.44 -16.98 -22.52
N ARG A 253 -5.05 -18.12 -21.93
CA ARG A 253 -4.68 -18.21 -20.51
C ARG A 253 -3.51 -17.31 -20.12
N ASP A 254 -2.62 -17.03 -21.07
CA ASP A 254 -1.42 -16.21 -20.87
C ASP A 254 -1.65 -14.72 -21.07
N TYR A 255 -2.85 -14.29 -21.51
CA TYR A 255 -3.18 -12.88 -21.73
C TYR A 255 -2.84 -12.01 -20.51
N LYS A 256 -3.29 -12.41 -19.31
CA LYS A 256 -3.03 -11.69 -18.05
C LYS A 256 -1.53 -11.56 -17.72
N ARG A 257 -0.67 -12.42 -18.26
CA ARG A 257 0.78 -12.38 -18.04
C ARG A 257 1.49 -11.39 -18.96
N ARG A 258 0.84 -11.01 -20.06
CA ARG A 258 1.36 -10.05 -21.04
C ARG A 258 0.76 -8.66 -20.88
N VAL A 259 -0.24 -8.52 -20.03
CA VAL A 259 -0.86 -7.24 -19.67
C VAL A 259 -0.33 -6.81 -18.31
N ALA A 260 0.33 -5.66 -18.29
CA ALA A 260 0.66 -4.93 -17.07
C ALA A 260 -0.49 -4.00 -16.71
N TYR A 261 -0.83 -3.92 -15.41
CA TYR A 261 -1.87 -3.00 -14.93
C TYR A 261 -1.34 -2.19 -13.75
N VAL A 262 -1.16 -0.90 -13.96
CA VAL A 262 -0.77 0.07 -12.95
C VAL A 262 -2.02 0.65 -12.30
N LEU A 263 -2.20 0.35 -11.01
CA LEU A 263 -3.29 0.89 -10.20
C LEU A 263 -3.11 2.41 -9.98
N GLN A 264 -4.23 3.09 -9.71
CA GLN A 264 -4.23 4.49 -9.31
C GLN A 264 -3.43 4.70 -8.01
N ASP A 265 -3.63 3.84 -7.02
CA ASP A 265 -2.90 3.86 -5.75
C ASP A 265 -1.55 3.15 -5.86
N ASP A 266 -0.49 3.84 -5.42
CA ASP A 266 0.88 3.33 -5.42
C ASP A 266 1.16 2.51 -4.15
N VAL A 267 0.80 1.23 -4.18
CA VAL A 267 0.91 0.32 -3.03
C VAL A 267 2.25 -0.41 -3.01
N MET A 268 3.17 -0.02 -2.12
CA MET A 268 4.52 -0.60 -1.99
C MET A 268 4.97 -0.68 -0.52
N PHE A 269 6.03 -1.47 -0.26
CA PHE A 269 6.63 -1.54 1.08
C PHE A 269 7.44 -0.27 1.39
N ALA A 270 7.09 0.42 2.48
CA ALA A 270 7.68 1.70 2.85
C ALA A 270 9.17 1.63 3.22
N HIS A 271 9.60 0.51 3.82
CA HIS A 271 10.95 0.34 4.37
C HIS A 271 12.01 -0.10 3.35
N LEU A 272 11.60 -0.44 2.12
CA LEU A 272 12.53 -0.84 1.06
C LEU A 272 12.97 0.38 0.26
N THR A 273 14.18 0.33 -0.29
CA THR A 273 14.65 1.30 -1.30
C THR A 273 14.05 1.04 -2.67
N VAL A 274 14.16 2.02 -3.58
CA VAL A 274 13.74 1.87 -4.98
C VAL A 274 14.42 0.65 -5.63
N GLU A 275 15.75 0.55 -5.52
CA GLU A 275 16.51 -0.56 -6.07
C GLU A 275 16.10 -1.90 -5.45
N GLN A 276 15.96 -1.98 -4.13
CA GLN A 276 15.52 -3.21 -3.46
C GLN A 276 14.12 -3.63 -3.93
N THR A 277 13.18 -2.69 -4.05
CA THR A 277 11.79 -2.96 -4.45
C THR A 277 11.75 -3.54 -5.87
N LEU A 278 12.49 -2.93 -6.80
CA LEU A 278 12.61 -3.44 -8.17
C LEU A 278 13.36 -4.78 -8.22
N MET A 279 14.45 -4.93 -7.46
CA MET A 279 15.25 -6.15 -7.45
C MET A 279 14.51 -7.36 -6.87
N TYR A 280 13.75 -7.19 -5.79
CA TYR A 280 12.91 -8.28 -5.26
C TYR A 280 11.83 -8.68 -6.26
N THR A 281 11.21 -7.70 -6.91
CA THR A 281 10.21 -7.95 -7.95
C THR A 281 10.83 -8.67 -9.14
N ALA A 282 12.01 -8.24 -9.59
CA ALA A 282 12.78 -8.88 -10.65
C ALA A 282 13.12 -10.34 -10.30
N ARG A 283 13.59 -10.61 -9.08
CA ARG A 283 13.90 -11.98 -8.64
C ARG A 283 12.68 -12.90 -8.60
N LEU A 284 11.48 -12.36 -8.39
CA LEU A 284 10.22 -13.11 -8.29
C LEU A 284 9.49 -13.26 -9.64
N ARG A 285 9.52 -12.24 -10.50
CA ARG A 285 8.73 -12.16 -11.74
C ARG A 285 9.52 -12.42 -13.02
N LEU A 286 10.85 -12.25 -13.02
CA LEU A 286 11.66 -12.58 -14.20
C LEU A 286 11.89 -14.10 -14.32
N PRO A 287 12.13 -14.61 -15.53
CA PRO A 287 12.43 -16.01 -15.77
C PRO A 287 13.51 -16.59 -14.84
N GLY A 288 13.34 -17.86 -14.46
CA GLY A 288 14.26 -18.55 -13.55
C GLY A 288 15.65 -18.83 -14.15
N ASN A 289 15.76 -18.89 -15.48
CA ASN A 289 17.02 -19.09 -16.22
C ASN A 289 17.90 -17.83 -16.27
N PHE A 290 17.36 -16.65 -15.95
CA PHE A 290 18.15 -15.43 -15.90
C PHE A 290 19.06 -15.46 -14.66
N SER A 291 20.34 -15.21 -14.89
CA SER A 291 21.35 -14.98 -13.84
C SER A 291 20.99 -13.77 -12.97
N LEU A 292 21.58 -13.69 -11.79
CA LEU A 292 21.37 -12.54 -10.90
C LEU A 292 21.85 -11.23 -11.55
N GLU A 293 22.93 -11.30 -12.34
CA GLU A 293 23.50 -10.16 -13.06
C GLU A 293 22.58 -9.66 -14.16
N GLU A 294 21.97 -10.55 -14.95
CA GLU A 294 20.98 -10.16 -15.97
C GLU A 294 19.75 -9.51 -15.34
N LYS A 295 19.27 -10.06 -14.21
CA LYS A 295 18.16 -9.46 -13.45
C LYS A 295 18.52 -8.08 -12.94
N LYS A 296 19.74 -7.91 -12.41
CA LYS A 296 20.24 -6.61 -11.93
C LYS A 296 20.39 -5.62 -13.08
N ARG A 297 20.98 -6.02 -14.21
CA ARG A 297 21.12 -5.19 -15.41
C ARG A 297 19.77 -4.65 -15.89
N ARG A 298 18.72 -5.50 -15.88
CA ARG A 298 17.36 -5.08 -16.26
C ARG A 298 16.76 -4.08 -15.26
N VAL A 299 17.03 -4.23 -13.96
CA VAL A 299 16.65 -3.26 -12.95
C VAL A 299 17.38 -1.93 -13.15
N ASP A 300 18.69 -1.96 -13.42
CA ASP A 300 19.50 -0.77 -13.69
C ASP A 300 18.97 0.01 -14.90
N GLN A 301 18.68 -0.69 -16.01
CA GLN A 301 18.09 -0.10 -17.21
C GLN A 301 16.74 0.59 -16.93
N LEU A 302 15.88 -0.01 -16.11
CA LEU A 302 14.60 0.60 -15.75
C LEU A 302 14.75 1.81 -14.85
N ILE A 303 15.71 1.79 -13.91
CA ILE A 303 16.02 2.95 -13.07
C ILE A 303 16.50 4.12 -13.92
N ASP A 304 17.31 3.85 -14.95
CA ASP A 304 17.77 4.86 -15.91
C ASP A 304 16.61 5.45 -16.72
N VAL A 305 15.83 4.59 -17.40
CA VAL A 305 14.72 5.05 -18.26
C VAL A 305 13.65 5.83 -17.49
N LEU A 306 13.34 5.41 -16.26
CA LEU A 306 12.35 6.07 -15.43
C LEU A 306 12.93 7.29 -14.69
N ASN A 307 14.17 7.67 -14.97
CA ASN A 307 14.89 8.77 -14.33
C ASN A 307 14.79 8.70 -12.79
N LEU A 308 15.14 7.53 -12.24
CA LEU A 308 15.10 7.22 -10.81
C LEU A 308 16.49 7.15 -10.18
N ASN A 309 17.56 7.51 -10.91
CA ASN A 309 18.94 7.41 -10.44
C ASN A 309 19.20 8.14 -9.11
N ARG A 310 18.66 9.35 -8.95
CA ARG A 310 18.79 10.13 -7.70
C ARG A 310 18.06 9.47 -6.52
N ALA A 311 17.00 8.71 -6.79
CA ALA A 311 16.17 8.05 -5.79
C ALA A 311 16.51 6.57 -5.59
N ARG A 312 17.48 6.02 -6.32
CA ARG A 312 17.85 4.60 -6.35
C ARG A 312 17.99 3.96 -4.97
N ASN A 313 18.73 4.62 -4.08
CA ASN A 313 19.02 4.18 -2.71
C ASN A 313 18.12 4.84 -1.66
N THR A 314 17.08 5.55 -2.09
CA THR A 314 16.13 6.21 -1.20
C THR A 314 14.98 5.25 -0.89
N ILE A 315 14.55 5.21 0.37
CA ILE A 315 13.40 4.41 0.81
C ILE A 315 12.10 4.92 0.16
N ILE A 316 11.18 4.01 -0.17
CA ILE A 316 9.89 4.37 -0.75
C ILE A 316 9.10 5.29 0.19
N GLY A 317 9.17 5.02 1.50
CA GLY A 317 8.44 5.75 2.52
C GLY A 317 6.94 5.47 2.50
N GLY A 318 6.22 6.16 3.38
CA GLY A 318 4.78 6.01 3.57
C GLY A 318 4.18 7.24 4.24
N PRO A 319 2.91 7.18 4.68
CA PRO A 319 2.24 8.33 5.30
C PRO A 319 2.96 8.87 6.55
N PHE A 320 3.61 7.98 7.31
CA PHE A 320 4.30 8.31 8.55
C PHE A 320 5.83 8.32 8.42
N MET A 321 6.36 8.06 7.22
CA MET A 321 7.80 7.94 6.97
C MET A 321 8.16 8.65 5.66
N ARG A 322 8.97 9.70 5.74
CA ARG A 322 9.46 10.40 4.55
C ARG A 322 10.29 9.45 3.69
N GLY A 323 10.03 9.45 2.39
CA GLY A 323 10.78 8.68 1.39
C GLY A 323 10.87 9.44 0.08
N VAL A 324 10.82 8.73 -1.03
CA VAL A 324 10.75 9.31 -2.38
C VAL A 324 9.54 10.24 -2.56
N SER A 325 9.64 11.19 -3.50
CA SER A 325 8.54 12.08 -3.87
C SER A 325 7.36 11.32 -4.49
N GLY A 326 6.18 11.96 -4.57
CA GLY A 326 4.99 11.35 -5.20
C GLY A 326 5.23 10.96 -6.67
N GLY A 327 5.90 11.82 -7.44
CA GLY A 327 6.26 11.56 -8.84
C GLY A 327 7.25 10.40 -8.99
N GLU A 328 8.29 10.36 -8.16
CA GLU A 328 9.22 9.22 -8.13
C GLU A 328 8.49 7.93 -7.74
N ARG A 329 7.60 7.98 -6.74
CA ARG A 329 6.81 6.82 -6.31
C ARG A 329 5.95 6.27 -7.46
N LYS A 330 5.27 7.13 -8.22
CA LYS A 330 4.47 6.73 -9.38
C LYS A 330 5.35 6.06 -10.45
N ARG A 331 6.51 6.63 -10.75
CA ARG A 331 7.48 6.05 -11.69
C ARG A 331 7.99 4.69 -11.23
N VAL A 332 8.28 4.51 -9.94
CA VAL A 332 8.65 3.20 -9.37
C VAL A 332 7.52 2.19 -9.55
N ASN A 333 6.27 2.58 -9.29
CA ASN A 333 5.10 1.70 -9.47
C ASN A 333 4.95 1.23 -10.93
N ILE A 334 5.17 2.13 -11.89
CA ILE A 334 5.19 1.79 -13.32
C ILE A 334 6.36 0.84 -13.64
N GLY A 335 7.55 1.10 -13.09
CA GLY A 335 8.72 0.23 -13.26
C GLY A 335 8.51 -1.20 -12.77
N LEU A 336 7.74 -1.40 -11.69
CA LEU A 336 7.40 -2.73 -11.19
C LEU A 336 6.63 -3.57 -12.22
N GLU A 337 5.77 -2.93 -13.00
CA GLU A 337 4.98 -3.60 -14.03
C GLU A 337 5.75 -3.78 -15.35
N LEU A 338 6.64 -2.83 -15.68
CA LEU A 338 7.48 -2.92 -16.88
C LEU A 338 8.60 -3.96 -16.78
N LEU A 339 8.98 -4.36 -15.57
CA LEU A 339 9.99 -5.40 -15.34
C LEU A 339 9.73 -6.68 -16.14
N THR A 340 8.46 -7.07 -16.32
CA THR A 340 8.09 -8.33 -16.99
C THR A 340 8.04 -8.31 -18.51
N ASN A 341 8.47 -7.23 -19.16
CA ASN A 341 8.33 -7.03 -20.61
C ASN A 341 6.88 -7.23 -21.12
N PRO A 342 5.87 -6.54 -20.53
CA PRO A 342 4.49 -6.70 -20.97
C PRO A 342 4.34 -6.26 -22.44
N SER A 343 3.36 -6.78 -23.18
CA SER A 343 3.02 -6.25 -24.51
C SER A 343 2.03 -5.10 -24.44
N ILE A 344 1.17 -5.11 -23.41
CA ILE A 344 0.16 -4.08 -23.15
C ILE A 344 0.35 -3.54 -21.74
N VAL A 345 0.41 -2.22 -21.60
CA VAL A 345 0.40 -1.54 -20.30
C VAL A 345 -0.88 -0.74 -20.17
N LEU A 346 -1.62 -1.03 -19.11
CA LEU A 346 -2.84 -0.36 -18.71
C LEU A 346 -2.54 0.51 -17.50
N LEU A 347 -2.73 1.84 -17.59
CA LEU A 347 -2.47 2.77 -16.50
C LEU A 347 -3.75 3.48 -16.08
N ASP A 348 -4.05 3.41 -14.78
CA ASP A 348 -5.21 4.07 -14.21
C ASP A 348 -4.80 5.40 -13.55
N GLU A 349 -5.14 6.51 -14.20
CA GLU A 349 -4.85 7.89 -13.78
C GLU A 349 -3.39 8.11 -13.34
N PRO A 350 -2.38 7.78 -14.17
CA PRO A 350 -0.98 7.86 -13.78
C PRO A 350 -0.49 9.30 -13.56
N THR A 351 -1.21 10.30 -14.07
CA THR A 351 -0.90 11.72 -13.91
C THR A 351 -1.54 12.37 -12.68
N SER A 352 -2.42 11.64 -11.98
CA SER A 352 -3.13 12.17 -10.81
C SER A 352 -2.17 12.40 -9.64
N GLY A 353 -2.29 13.57 -8.99
CA GLY A 353 -1.45 13.96 -7.86
C GLY A 353 -0.01 14.40 -8.23
N LEU A 354 0.29 14.54 -9.52
CA LEU A 354 1.57 15.07 -10.02
C LEU A 354 1.44 16.55 -10.40
N ASP A 355 2.53 17.30 -10.27
CA ASP A 355 2.65 18.62 -10.90
C ASP A 355 2.70 18.47 -12.43
N THR A 356 2.33 19.53 -13.15
CA THR A 356 2.20 19.52 -14.61
C THR A 356 3.49 19.08 -15.31
N SER A 357 4.66 19.52 -14.82
CA SER A 357 5.95 19.20 -15.45
C SER A 357 6.30 17.72 -15.29
N THR A 358 6.12 17.17 -14.09
CA THR A 358 6.33 15.74 -13.82
C THR A 358 5.34 14.87 -14.57
N ALA A 359 4.09 15.30 -14.70
CA ALA A 359 3.05 14.58 -15.44
C ALA A 359 3.38 14.50 -16.94
N ILE A 360 3.81 15.60 -17.56
CA ILE A 360 4.22 15.63 -18.97
C ILE A 360 5.43 14.72 -19.21
N ASN A 361 6.46 14.81 -18.35
CA ASN A 361 7.63 13.95 -18.46
C ASN A 361 7.28 12.47 -18.36
N LEU A 362 6.34 12.12 -17.47
CA LEU A 362 5.84 10.75 -17.39
C LEU A 362 5.15 10.30 -18.69
N VAL A 363 4.29 11.15 -19.27
CA VAL A 363 3.60 10.82 -20.53
C VAL A 363 4.58 10.74 -21.70
N LYS A 364 5.62 11.59 -21.75
CA LYS A 364 6.71 11.48 -22.73
C LYS A 364 7.43 10.13 -22.62
N VAL A 365 7.74 9.68 -21.40
CA VAL A 365 8.35 8.35 -21.18
C VAL A 365 7.42 7.23 -21.65
N LEU A 366 6.12 7.29 -21.32
CA LEU A 366 5.14 6.32 -21.79
C LEU A 366 4.99 6.34 -23.32
N LYS A 367 5.05 7.52 -23.94
CA LYS A 367 5.03 7.67 -25.39
C LYS A 367 6.29 7.06 -26.01
N GLY A 368 7.47 7.31 -25.45
CA GLY A 368 8.71 6.66 -25.88
C GLY A 368 8.64 5.13 -25.78
N MET A 369 7.84 4.57 -24.87
CA MET A 369 7.65 3.11 -24.79
C MET A 369 6.85 2.56 -25.97
N THR A 370 6.01 3.39 -26.58
CA THR A 370 5.30 2.99 -27.79
C THR A 370 6.25 2.86 -28.99
N ASP A 371 7.33 3.63 -29.03
CA ASP A 371 8.34 3.57 -30.11
C ASP A 371 9.07 2.21 -30.15
N ILE A 372 9.16 1.51 -29.01
CA ILE A 372 9.73 0.14 -28.92
C ILE A 372 8.67 -0.97 -29.10
N GLY A 373 7.46 -0.62 -29.56
CA GLY A 373 6.39 -1.57 -29.89
C GLY A 373 5.42 -1.89 -28.74
N LEU A 374 5.52 -1.21 -27.60
CA LEU A 374 4.61 -1.39 -26.47
C LEU A 374 3.24 -0.75 -26.76
N THR A 375 2.16 -1.44 -26.41
CA THR A 375 0.80 -0.90 -26.47
C THR A 375 0.48 -0.22 -25.14
N VAL A 376 0.17 1.09 -25.14
CA VAL A 376 -0.12 1.85 -23.92
C VAL A 376 -1.57 2.32 -23.92
N ILE A 377 -2.31 1.99 -22.86
CA ILE A 377 -3.66 2.50 -22.63
C ILE A 377 -3.68 3.18 -21.26
N SER A 378 -4.04 4.47 -21.23
CA SER A 378 -4.09 5.22 -19.97
C SER A 378 -5.42 5.94 -19.80
N THR A 379 -6.00 5.89 -18.60
CA THR A 379 -7.05 6.83 -18.22
C THR A 379 -6.39 8.16 -17.83
N ILE A 380 -6.87 9.28 -18.38
CA ILE A 380 -6.27 10.61 -18.13
C ILE A 380 -7.39 11.59 -17.79
N HIS A 381 -7.22 12.28 -16.66
CA HIS A 381 -8.14 13.30 -16.18
C HIS A 381 -7.56 14.68 -16.52
N GLN A 382 -8.19 15.40 -17.46
CA GLN A 382 -7.83 16.77 -17.89
C GLN A 382 -6.34 16.95 -18.27
N PRO A 383 -5.90 16.44 -19.43
CA PRO A 383 -4.55 16.66 -19.92
C PRO A 383 -4.33 18.11 -20.36
N SER A 384 -3.10 18.61 -20.20
CA SER A 384 -2.67 19.85 -20.85
C SER A 384 -2.63 19.68 -22.38
N ALA A 385 -2.66 20.78 -23.14
CA ALA A 385 -2.59 20.73 -24.61
C ALA A 385 -1.33 19.99 -25.11
N GLN A 386 -0.18 20.17 -24.46
CA GLN A 386 1.06 19.45 -24.77
C GLN A 386 0.94 17.95 -24.53
N MET A 387 0.24 17.54 -23.47
CA MET A 387 0.01 16.13 -23.20
C MET A 387 -0.98 15.54 -24.20
N PHE A 388 -2.01 16.30 -24.58
CA PHE A 388 -3.00 15.91 -25.58
C PHE A 388 -2.37 15.59 -26.94
N SER A 389 -1.38 16.37 -27.37
CA SER A 389 -0.69 16.14 -28.64
C SER A 389 0.20 14.89 -28.68
N LEU A 390 0.46 14.24 -27.53
CA LEU A 390 1.26 13.01 -27.45
C LEU A 390 0.41 11.74 -27.67
N PHE A 391 -0.91 11.83 -27.67
CA PHE A 391 -1.79 10.66 -27.82
C PHE A 391 -1.98 10.30 -29.29
N ASP A 392 -1.82 9.02 -29.62
CA ASP A 392 -2.14 8.53 -30.97
C ASP A 392 -3.65 8.38 -31.14
N LYS A 393 -4.31 7.82 -30.12
CA LYS A 393 -5.75 7.58 -30.11
C LYS A 393 -6.42 8.16 -28.87
N LEU A 394 -7.69 8.50 -29.04
CA LEU A 394 -8.55 9.03 -28.00
C LEU A 394 -9.88 8.26 -27.96
N LEU A 395 -10.25 7.80 -26.76
CA LEU A 395 -11.58 7.30 -26.43
C LEU A 395 -12.19 8.27 -25.40
N LEU A 396 -13.23 9.00 -25.81
CA LEU A 396 -14.00 9.88 -24.91
C LEU A 396 -15.28 9.19 -24.48
N MET A 397 -15.54 9.20 -23.18
CA MET A 397 -16.67 8.53 -22.56
C MET A 397 -17.49 9.46 -21.68
N VAL A 398 -18.81 9.26 -21.70
CA VAL A 398 -19.78 9.96 -20.84
C VAL A 398 -20.84 8.96 -20.39
N ASP A 399 -21.13 8.91 -19.09
CA ASP A 399 -22.15 8.03 -18.50
C ASP A 399 -22.09 6.58 -19.01
N GLY A 400 -20.88 6.04 -19.15
CA GLY A 400 -20.65 4.66 -19.63
C GLY A 400 -20.73 4.44 -21.13
N SER A 401 -21.03 5.49 -21.91
CA SER A 401 -21.19 5.45 -23.36
C SER A 401 -20.03 6.18 -24.05
N PRO A 402 -19.51 5.67 -25.19
CA PRO A 402 -18.54 6.40 -25.99
C PRO A 402 -19.21 7.58 -26.71
N ILE A 403 -18.51 8.73 -26.78
CA ILE A 403 -18.91 9.90 -27.58
C ILE A 403 -17.90 10.20 -28.70
N TYR A 404 -16.71 9.61 -28.63
CA TYR A 404 -15.70 9.67 -29.67
C TYR A 404 -14.71 8.52 -29.49
N TYR A 405 -14.27 7.96 -30.61
CA TYR A 405 -13.18 7.00 -30.68
C TYR A 405 -12.46 7.18 -32.01
N GLY A 406 -11.13 7.32 -31.98
CA GLY A 406 -10.32 7.50 -33.19
C GLY A 406 -8.98 8.17 -32.90
N ALA A 407 -8.32 8.65 -33.95
CA ALA A 407 -7.05 9.39 -33.84
C ALA A 407 -7.24 10.68 -33.04
N ALA A 408 -6.38 10.95 -32.04
CA ALA A 408 -6.57 12.11 -31.16
C ALA A 408 -6.63 13.45 -31.91
N ALA A 409 -5.81 13.61 -32.96
CA ALA A 409 -5.80 14.78 -33.82
C ALA A 409 -7.14 15.04 -34.55
N ARG A 410 -7.92 13.98 -34.84
CA ARG A 410 -9.20 14.08 -35.55
C ARG A 410 -10.40 14.34 -34.63
N SER A 411 -10.18 14.44 -33.31
CA SER A 411 -11.24 14.78 -32.36
C SER A 411 -11.78 16.20 -32.58
N VAL A 412 -10.90 17.19 -32.81
CA VAL A 412 -11.26 18.59 -33.05
C VAL A 412 -12.20 18.74 -34.26
N PRO A 413 -11.86 18.26 -35.48
CA PRO A 413 -12.76 18.36 -36.63
C PRO A 413 -14.04 17.53 -36.46
N TYR A 414 -13.99 16.41 -35.72
CA TYR A 414 -15.19 15.64 -35.41
C TYR A 414 -16.21 16.47 -34.62
N PHE A 415 -15.79 17.12 -33.53
CA PHE A 415 -16.69 17.98 -32.76
C PHE A 415 -17.11 19.23 -33.56
N GLY A 416 -16.23 19.80 -34.37
CA GLY A 416 -16.57 20.88 -35.30
C GLY A 416 -17.72 20.50 -36.25
N SER A 417 -17.70 19.28 -36.80
CA SER A 417 -18.77 18.76 -37.67
C SER A 417 -20.10 18.47 -36.96
N LEU A 418 -20.15 18.57 -35.63
CA LEU A 418 -21.36 18.52 -34.81
C LEU A 418 -21.83 19.93 -34.42
N GLY A 419 -21.21 20.98 -34.97
CA GLY A 419 -21.49 22.38 -34.62
C GLY A 419 -20.77 22.84 -33.34
N LEU A 420 -19.77 22.09 -32.87
CA LEU A 420 -19.00 22.38 -31.66
C LEU A 420 -17.59 22.84 -32.06
N GLU A 421 -17.48 24.09 -32.47
CA GLU A 421 -16.19 24.68 -32.84
C GLU A 421 -15.33 24.95 -31.61
N ILE A 422 -14.11 24.41 -31.63
CA ILE A 422 -13.10 24.65 -30.60
C ILE A 422 -12.28 25.87 -31.06
N GLY A 423 -12.24 26.94 -30.27
CA GLY A 423 -11.48 28.13 -30.60
C GLY A 423 -9.97 27.84 -30.71
N ASN A 424 -9.28 28.57 -31.60
CA ASN A 424 -7.88 28.33 -32.01
C ASN A 424 -6.81 28.40 -30.88
N PHE A 425 -7.18 28.76 -29.66
CA PHE A 425 -6.29 28.84 -28.49
C PHE A 425 -6.84 28.11 -27.25
N PHE A 426 -7.89 27.30 -27.42
CA PHE A 426 -8.42 26.46 -26.36
C PHE A 426 -7.75 25.09 -26.37
N ASN A 427 -7.44 24.58 -25.18
CA ASN A 427 -7.08 23.18 -25.02
C ASN A 427 -8.29 22.31 -25.42
N PRO A 428 -8.17 21.45 -26.46
CA PRO A 428 -9.29 20.64 -26.92
C PRO A 428 -9.87 19.76 -25.81
N ALA A 429 -9.01 19.20 -24.96
CA ALA A 429 -9.46 18.34 -23.87
C ALA A 429 -10.30 19.11 -22.85
N ASP A 430 -9.86 20.30 -22.44
CA ASP A 430 -10.59 21.13 -21.48
C ASP A 430 -11.91 21.63 -22.07
N PHE A 431 -11.92 22.02 -23.35
CA PHE A 431 -13.14 22.46 -24.02
C PHE A 431 -14.19 21.35 -24.05
N ILE A 432 -13.80 20.15 -24.51
CA ILE A 432 -14.68 18.99 -24.59
C ILE A 432 -15.18 18.60 -23.19
N MET A 433 -14.29 18.56 -22.20
CA MET A 433 -14.65 18.22 -20.82
C MET A 433 -15.59 19.26 -20.18
N ASN A 434 -15.31 20.55 -20.33
CA ASN A 434 -16.17 21.62 -19.80
C ASN A 434 -17.55 21.59 -20.44
N MET A 435 -17.62 21.34 -21.76
CA MET A 435 -18.90 21.19 -22.45
C MET A 435 -19.74 20.05 -21.87
N ILE A 436 -19.12 18.89 -21.61
CA ILE A 436 -19.80 17.73 -21.02
C ILE A 436 -20.24 18.01 -19.57
N LEU A 437 -19.48 18.81 -18.81
CA LEU A 437 -19.73 19.12 -17.41
C LEU A 437 -20.74 20.26 -17.19
N GLN A 438 -20.83 21.24 -18.10
CA GLN A 438 -21.65 22.45 -17.97
C GLN A 438 -23.18 22.25 -18.10
N GLU A 439 -23.67 21.00 -18.10
CA GLU A 439 -25.10 20.68 -18.16
C GLU A 439 -25.91 21.17 -16.96
N GLU A 440 -25.31 21.44 -15.79
CA GLU A 440 -26.07 22.02 -14.67
C GLU A 440 -26.57 23.45 -14.96
N ILE A 441 -26.01 24.14 -15.96
CA ILE A 441 -26.28 25.58 -16.20
C ILE A 441 -27.17 25.82 -17.43
N ARG A 442 -27.28 24.90 -18.40
CA ARG A 442 -28.04 25.12 -19.65
C ARG A 442 -29.31 24.27 -19.73
N LYS A 443 -30.47 24.92 -19.55
CA LYS A 443 -31.84 24.41 -19.80
C LYS A 443 -32.13 23.98 -21.26
N LYS A 444 -31.13 23.70 -22.09
CA LYS A 444 -31.26 23.37 -23.52
C LYS A 444 -30.84 21.92 -23.79
N GLY A 445 -31.79 20.99 -23.65
CA GLY A 445 -31.62 19.59 -24.07
C GLY A 445 -30.52 18.82 -23.34
N ASP A 446 -30.60 17.50 -23.38
CA ASP A 446 -29.58 16.62 -22.82
C ASP A 446 -28.44 16.51 -23.87
N VAL A 447 -27.47 17.42 -23.80
CA VAL A 447 -26.33 17.52 -24.74
C VAL A 447 -25.57 16.20 -24.76
N LYS A 448 -25.43 15.54 -23.61
CA LYS A 448 -24.83 14.20 -23.53
C LYS A 448 -25.58 13.19 -24.37
N LYS A 449 -26.91 13.12 -24.27
CA LYS A 449 -27.71 12.21 -25.12
C LYS A 449 -27.52 12.51 -26.60
N GLN A 450 -27.48 13.77 -27.00
CA GLN A 450 -27.26 14.14 -28.40
C GLN A 450 -25.90 13.65 -28.91
N LEU A 451 -24.84 13.83 -28.12
CA LEU A 451 -23.49 13.36 -28.46
C LEU A 451 -23.40 11.84 -28.53
N ILE A 452 -24.02 11.14 -27.58
CA ILE A 452 -24.05 9.67 -27.55
C ILE A 452 -24.77 9.14 -28.79
N THR A 453 -25.94 9.67 -29.12
CA THR A 453 -26.70 9.25 -30.30
C THR A 453 -25.96 9.58 -31.60
N ALA A 454 -25.40 10.80 -31.72
CA ALA A 454 -24.64 11.21 -32.90
C ALA A 454 -23.40 10.34 -33.12
N PHE A 455 -22.70 9.95 -32.04
CA PHE A 455 -21.59 9.01 -32.14
C PHE A 455 -22.06 7.62 -32.57
N ALA A 456 -23.10 7.08 -31.94
CA ALA A 456 -23.63 5.76 -32.27
C ALA A 456 -24.10 5.66 -33.73
N GLU A 457 -24.81 6.66 -34.23
CA GLU A 457 -25.27 6.73 -35.62
C GLU A 457 -24.10 6.77 -36.61
N ARG A 458 -23.13 7.68 -36.40
CA ARG A 458 -21.96 7.80 -37.28
C ARG A 458 -21.05 6.58 -37.22
N PHE A 459 -20.87 5.99 -36.04
CA PHE A 459 -20.05 4.80 -35.86
C PHE A 459 -20.67 3.59 -36.56
N ASN A 460 -21.99 3.40 -36.41
CA ASN A 460 -22.72 2.35 -37.12
C ASN A 460 -22.73 2.58 -38.63
N GLN A 461 -22.91 3.82 -39.07
CA GLN A 461 -22.88 4.18 -40.50
C GLN A 461 -21.51 3.90 -41.12
N LYS A 462 -20.42 4.25 -40.42
CA LYS A 462 -19.05 3.92 -40.86
C LYS A 462 -18.84 2.41 -40.98
N GLN A 463 -19.30 1.62 -40.02
CA GLN A 463 -19.22 0.15 -40.11
C GLN A 463 -20.05 -0.41 -41.27
N LEU A 464 -21.27 0.08 -41.48
CA LEU A 464 -22.18 -0.40 -42.53
C LEU A 464 -21.71 -0.04 -43.94
N GLN A 465 -21.11 1.13 -44.11
CA GLN A 465 -20.66 1.64 -45.41
C GLN A 465 -19.25 1.15 -45.79
N GLY A 466 -18.54 0.45 -44.88
CA GLY A 466 -17.15 0.02 -45.13
C GLY A 466 -16.20 1.19 -45.40
N LEU A 467 -16.58 2.42 -45.05
CA LEU A 467 -15.78 3.62 -45.23
C LEU A 467 -14.69 3.63 -44.16
N GLN A 468 -13.55 3.04 -44.51
CA GLN A 468 -12.33 3.14 -43.73
C GLN A 468 -11.64 4.46 -44.05
N ASP A 469 -11.28 5.22 -43.02
CA ASP A 469 -10.42 6.36 -43.24
C ASP A 469 -9.04 5.85 -43.73
N PRO A 470 -8.27 6.61 -44.54
CA PRO A 470 -6.98 6.16 -45.07
C PRO A 470 -5.97 5.71 -43.99
N GLU A 471 -6.06 6.28 -42.79
CA GLU A 471 -5.29 5.85 -41.62
C GLU A 471 -5.79 4.53 -41.02
N ASP A 472 -7.10 4.27 -41.05
CA ASP A 472 -7.67 3.00 -40.60
C ASP A 472 -7.24 1.85 -41.54
N ILE A 473 -7.12 2.14 -42.85
CA ILE A 473 -6.58 1.19 -43.85
C ILE A 473 -5.11 0.88 -43.57
N LYS A 474 -4.27 1.91 -43.39
CA LYS A 474 -2.85 1.73 -43.03
C LYS A 474 -2.69 0.97 -41.72
N GLU A 475 -3.55 1.24 -40.75
CA GLU A 475 -3.56 0.55 -39.47
C GLU A 475 -4.00 -0.91 -39.62
N GLU A 476 -4.97 -1.20 -40.48
CA GLU A 476 -5.37 -2.57 -40.82
C GLU A 476 -4.28 -3.35 -41.55
N GLU A 477 -3.58 -2.74 -42.51
CA GLU A 477 -2.44 -3.35 -43.20
C GLU A 477 -1.29 -3.64 -42.22
N MET A 478 -0.93 -2.67 -41.38
CA MET A 478 0.08 -2.82 -40.34
C MET A 478 -0.31 -3.93 -39.37
N THR A 479 -1.57 -3.96 -38.94
CA THR A 479 -2.09 -5.01 -38.07
C THR A 479 -2.04 -6.38 -38.76
N ALA A 480 -2.44 -6.48 -40.03
CA ALA A 480 -2.40 -7.74 -40.77
C ALA A 480 -0.96 -8.28 -40.87
N SER A 481 0.01 -7.41 -41.09
CA SER A 481 1.43 -7.78 -41.09
C SER A 481 1.91 -8.30 -39.73
N VAL A 482 1.52 -7.62 -38.63
CA VAL A 482 1.82 -8.06 -37.26
C VAL A 482 1.14 -9.39 -36.95
N LEU A 483 -0.12 -9.56 -37.33
CA LEU A 483 -0.87 -10.80 -37.11
C LEU A 483 -0.22 -11.99 -37.83
N GLN A 484 0.27 -11.80 -39.05
CA GLN A 484 1.01 -12.83 -39.79
C GLN A 484 2.33 -13.18 -39.10
N GLN A 485 3.04 -12.19 -38.55
CA GLN A 485 4.28 -12.41 -37.81
C GLN A 485 4.03 -13.14 -36.48
N VAL A 486 3.03 -12.69 -35.72
CA VAL A 486 2.57 -13.33 -34.48
C VAL A 486 2.15 -14.77 -34.72
N GLN A 487 1.45 -15.08 -35.80
CA GLN A 487 1.05 -16.46 -36.12
C GLN A 487 2.25 -17.38 -36.35
N LYS A 488 3.36 -16.85 -36.89
CA LYS A 488 4.62 -17.59 -37.03
C LYS A 488 5.32 -17.78 -35.67
N ASP A 489 5.31 -16.75 -34.83
CA ASP A 489 5.96 -16.76 -33.52
C ASP A 489 5.18 -17.59 -32.47
N GLU A 490 3.84 -17.66 -32.57
CA GLU A 490 2.98 -18.50 -31.74
C GLU A 490 3.32 -20.00 -31.86
N ALA A 491 3.78 -20.46 -33.03
CA ALA A 491 4.12 -21.86 -33.28
C ALA A 491 5.35 -22.35 -32.49
N ASN A 492 6.26 -21.45 -32.13
CA ASN A 492 7.44 -21.74 -31.31
C ASN A 492 7.26 -21.37 -29.82
N HIS A 493 6.07 -20.90 -29.43
CA HIS A 493 5.90 -20.29 -28.13
C HIS A 493 5.63 -21.31 -27.01
N VAL A 494 6.58 -21.43 -26.09
CA VAL A 494 6.43 -22.23 -24.86
C VAL A 494 5.45 -21.54 -23.90
N VAL A 495 4.42 -22.26 -23.46
CA VAL A 495 3.44 -21.78 -22.46
C VAL A 495 4.18 -21.39 -21.18
N ARG A 496 3.99 -20.16 -20.69
CA ARG A 496 4.68 -19.70 -19.47
C ARG A 496 4.09 -20.39 -18.24
N PRO A 497 4.93 -20.99 -17.36
CA PRO A 497 4.43 -21.61 -16.15
C PRO A 497 3.73 -20.59 -15.23
N LYS A 498 2.77 -21.10 -14.44
CA LYS A 498 2.34 -20.60 -13.12
C LYS A 498 3.09 -19.34 -12.65
N TYR A 499 4.26 -19.64 -12.13
CA TYR A 499 5.24 -18.72 -11.60
C TYR A 499 6.57 -19.08 -12.27
N PRO A 500 7.42 -18.09 -12.55
CA PRO A 500 8.67 -18.31 -13.28
C PRO A 500 9.73 -19.04 -12.44
N ILE A 501 9.60 -19.00 -11.12
CA ILE A 501 10.56 -19.56 -10.15
C ILE A 501 9.91 -20.61 -9.24
N SER A 502 10.72 -21.56 -8.76
CA SER A 502 10.28 -22.64 -7.87
C SER A 502 9.95 -22.15 -6.46
N TRP A 503 9.15 -22.93 -5.72
CA TRP A 503 8.69 -22.56 -4.38
C TRP A 503 9.83 -22.26 -3.37
N PRO A 504 10.92 -23.05 -3.28
CA PRO A 504 12.01 -22.77 -2.34
C PRO A 504 12.74 -21.46 -2.64
N HIS A 505 12.93 -21.15 -3.93
CA HIS A 505 13.51 -19.88 -4.36
C HIS A 505 12.59 -18.71 -4.04
N GLN A 506 11.26 -18.86 -4.26
CA GLN A 506 10.27 -17.87 -3.83
C GLN A 506 10.38 -17.63 -2.31
N PHE A 507 10.39 -18.69 -1.52
CA PHE A 507 10.52 -18.60 -0.06
C PHE A 507 11.79 -17.86 0.35
N ALA A 508 12.97 -18.22 -0.20
CA ALA A 508 14.23 -17.58 0.15
C ALA A 508 14.24 -16.07 -0.17
N VAL A 509 13.76 -15.68 -1.35
CA VAL A 509 13.68 -14.26 -1.76
C VAL A 509 12.68 -13.50 -0.89
N LEU A 510 11.50 -14.08 -0.64
CA LEU A 510 10.47 -13.48 0.19
C LEU A 510 10.91 -13.39 1.66
N PHE A 511 11.64 -14.37 2.17
CA PHE A 511 12.18 -14.38 3.52
C PHE A 511 13.20 -13.25 3.70
N GLN A 512 14.14 -13.10 2.76
CA GLN A 512 15.11 -12.00 2.79
C GLN A 512 14.40 -10.63 2.78
N ARG A 513 13.40 -10.46 1.90
CA ARG A 513 12.61 -9.23 1.82
C ARG A 513 11.84 -8.96 3.11
N ALA A 514 11.13 -9.97 3.61
CA ALA A 514 10.29 -9.88 4.79
C ALA A 514 11.13 -9.63 6.05
N PHE A 515 12.34 -10.17 6.14
CA PHE A 515 13.26 -9.91 7.25
C PHE A 515 13.69 -8.43 7.31
N ILE A 516 14.07 -7.83 6.18
CA ILE A 516 14.44 -6.40 6.12
C ILE A 516 13.22 -5.53 6.45
N GLN A 517 12.05 -5.88 5.91
CA GLN A 517 10.81 -5.18 6.20
C GLN A 517 10.43 -5.29 7.68
N ALA A 518 10.52 -6.49 8.27
CA ALA A 518 10.23 -6.72 9.68
C ALA A 518 11.19 -5.94 10.57
N GLN A 519 12.48 -5.87 10.23
CA GLN A 519 13.44 -5.03 10.94
C GLN A 519 13.00 -3.56 10.98
N GLY A 520 12.63 -2.99 9.83
CA GLY A 520 12.19 -1.59 9.74
C GLY A 520 10.89 -1.29 10.47
N THR A 521 9.95 -2.25 10.48
CA THR A 521 8.63 -2.08 11.11
C THR A 521 8.66 -2.35 12.62
N TYR A 522 9.32 -3.44 13.03
CA TYR A 522 9.33 -3.88 14.42
C TYR A 522 10.32 -3.07 15.24
N VAL A 523 11.52 -2.78 14.73
CA VAL A 523 12.60 -2.13 15.50
C VAL A 523 12.60 -0.62 15.27
N SER A 524 11.60 0.05 15.85
CA SER A 524 11.54 1.51 15.93
C SER A 524 12.13 1.99 17.25
N LEU A 525 12.94 3.05 17.23
CA LEU A 525 13.48 3.69 18.44
C LEU A 525 12.37 4.04 19.44
N LEU A 526 11.21 4.51 18.95
CA LEU A 526 10.07 4.84 19.78
C LEU A 526 9.50 3.60 20.49
N ASN A 527 9.36 2.48 19.77
CA ASN A 527 8.83 1.24 20.32
C ASN A 527 9.77 0.62 21.35
N VAL A 528 11.09 0.65 21.09
CA VAL A 528 12.10 0.17 22.04
C VAL A 528 12.10 1.03 23.30
N ALA A 529 12.13 2.37 23.16
CA ALA A 529 12.10 3.28 24.30
C ALA A 529 10.81 3.11 25.12
N GLN A 530 9.66 3.02 24.47
CA GLN A 530 8.38 2.75 25.13
C GLN A 530 8.44 1.44 25.93
N MET A 531 8.95 0.35 25.35
CA MET A 531 9.00 -0.94 26.03
C MET A 531 9.92 -0.91 27.25
N VAL A 532 11.09 -0.28 27.15
CA VAL A 532 12.03 -0.11 28.28
C VAL A 532 11.40 0.71 29.40
N VAL A 533 10.75 1.85 29.07
CA VAL A 533 10.09 2.70 30.07
C VAL A 533 9.00 1.93 30.80
N ILE A 534 8.14 1.20 30.08
CA ILE A 534 7.07 0.41 30.70
C ILE A 534 7.66 -0.72 31.55
N ALA A 535 8.71 -1.42 31.09
CA ALA A 535 9.35 -2.48 31.85
C ALA A 535 9.94 -1.97 33.18
N ILE A 536 10.59 -0.80 33.17
CA ILE A 536 11.12 -0.16 34.37
C ILE A 536 9.99 0.26 35.30
N LEU A 537 8.92 0.89 34.78
CA LEU A 537 7.76 1.28 35.59
C LEU A 537 7.11 0.08 36.30
N VAL A 538 6.95 -1.03 35.58
CA VAL A 538 6.43 -2.29 36.13
C VAL A 538 7.38 -2.85 37.18
N GLY A 539 8.69 -2.84 36.91
CA GLY A 539 9.71 -3.21 37.89
C GLY A 539 9.70 -2.32 39.13
N CYS A 540 9.36 -1.03 39.01
CA CYS A 540 9.24 -0.11 40.14
C CYS A 540 7.99 -0.38 40.99
N PHE A 541 6.86 -0.74 40.38
CA PHE A 541 5.62 -1.05 41.11
C PHE A 541 5.75 -2.27 42.03
N TRP A 542 6.49 -3.28 41.60
CA TRP A 542 6.75 -4.51 42.36
C TRP A 542 8.22 -4.65 42.75
N PHE A 543 8.91 -3.53 43.00
CA PHE A 543 10.35 -3.52 43.25
C PHE A 543 10.71 -4.36 44.48
N HIS A 544 11.64 -5.31 44.31
CA HIS A 544 12.19 -6.15 45.39
C HIS A 544 11.11 -6.79 46.27
N LEU A 545 10.23 -7.58 45.65
CA LEU A 545 9.11 -8.17 46.37
C LEU A 545 9.61 -9.25 47.35
N PRO A 546 9.37 -9.10 48.68
CA PRO A 546 9.77 -10.10 49.66
C PRO A 546 9.06 -11.44 49.43
N ALA A 547 9.70 -12.54 49.84
CA ALA A 547 9.12 -13.88 49.78
C ALA A 547 8.34 -14.21 51.07
N THR A 548 7.36 -13.39 51.43
CA THR A 548 6.54 -13.57 52.65
C THR A 548 5.08 -13.85 52.32
N ALA A 549 4.35 -14.46 53.25
CA ALA A 549 2.95 -14.86 53.09
C ALA A 549 2.02 -13.69 52.68
N SER A 550 2.20 -12.49 53.25
CA SER A 550 1.36 -11.33 52.89
C SER A 550 1.54 -10.85 51.44
N ARG A 551 2.68 -11.17 50.81
CA ARG A 551 3.08 -10.68 49.48
C ARG A 551 2.81 -11.69 48.36
N VAL A 552 2.21 -12.85 48.66
CA VAL A 552 1.89 -13.89 47.67
C VAL A 552 0.92 -13.39 46.60
N THR A 553 -0.07 -12.59 46.99
CA THR A 553 -1.04 -11.97 46.07
C THR A 553 -0.38 -10.95 45.15
N ASP A 554 0.48 -10.09 45.69
CA ASP A 554 1.27 -9.12 44.92
C ASP A 554 2.15 -9.84 43.88
N ARG A 555 2.79 -10.94 44.28
CA ARG A 555 3.64 -11.77 43.40
C ARG A 555 2.84 -12.39 42.27
N SER A 556 1.67 -12.94 42.59
CA SER A 556 0.75 -13.51 41.61
C SER A 556 0.25 -12.45 40.62
N GLY A 557 -0.03 -11.24 41.11
CA GLY A 557 -0.40 -10.09 40.27
C GLY A 557 0.72 -9.65 39.33
N ALA A 558 1.97 -9.64 39.81
CA ALA A 558 3.13 -9.34 38.99
C ALA A 558 3.33 -10.37 37.87
N LEU A 559 3.24 -11.68 38.17
CA LEU A 559 3.31 -12.76 37.18
C LEU A 559 2.21 -12.61 36.11
N PHE A 560 0.98 -12.36 36.56
CA PHE A 560 -0.16 -12.17 35.66
C PHE A 560 0.05 -10.97 34.75
N PHE A 561 0.45 -9.82 35.30
CA PHE A 561 0.65 -8.60 34.52
C PHE A 561 1.78 -8.74 33.50
N VAL A 562 2.95 -9.26 33.91
CA VAL A 562 4.10 -9.43 33.01
C VAL A 562 3.74 -10.38 31.87
N GLY A 563 3.13 -11.52 32.18
CA GLY A 563 2.68 -12.49 31.18
C GLY A 563 1.60 -11.93 30.25
N LEU A 564 0.63 -11.21 30.81
CA LEU A 564 -0.48 -10.59 30.09
C LEU A 564 -0.01 -9.47 29.17
N PHE A 565 0.85 -8.57 29.63
CA PHE A 565 1.29 -7.43 28.84
C PHE A 565 2.32 -7.83 27.78
N ALA A 566 3.42 -8.45 28.19
CA ALA A 566 4.55 -8.76 27.30
C ALA A 566 4.27 -9.97 26.40
N GLY A 567 3.59 -10.99 26.91
CA GLY A 567 3.19 -12.17 26.15
C GLY A 567 1.83 -12.01 25.46
N GLY A 568 0.86 -11.35 26.11
CA GLY A 568 -0.52 -11.31 25.64
C GLY A 568 -0.87 -10.11 24.76
N PHE A 569 -0.97 -8.94 25.38
CA PHE A 569 -1.59 -7.72 24.86
C PHE A 569 -0.75 -7.06 23.78
N TYR A 570 0.52 -6.77 24.07
CA TYR A 570 1.42 -6.06 23.15
C TYR A 570 1.55 -6.77 21.78
N PRO A 571 1.92 -8.07 21.71
CA PRO A 571 2.10 -8.75 20.42
C PRO A 571 0.81 -8.89 19.59
N LEU A 572 -0.35 -9.02 20.25
CA LEU A 572 -1.65 -9.07 19.56
C LEU A 572 -1.92 -7.78 18.78
N PHE A 573 -1.80 -6.63 19.45
CA PHE A 573 -2.06 -5.33 18.82
C PHE A 573 -0.96 -4.93 17.84
N GLN A 574 0.29 -5.33 18.09
CA GLN A 574 1.37 -5.13 17.13
C GLN A 574 1.07 -5.84 15.79
N ALA A 575 0.70 -7.12 15.83
CA ALA A 575 0.32 -7.87 14.63
C ALA A 575 -0.93 -7.25 13.96
N LEU A 576 -1.90 -6.79 14.77
CA LEU A 576 -3.15 -6.18 14.31
C LEU A 576 -2.92 -4.92 13.45
N PHE A 577 -1.97 -4.07 13.86
CA PHE A 577 -1.70 -2.80 13.17
C PHE A 577 -0.68 -2.93 12.04
N ASN A 578 0.25 -3.90 12.11
CA ASN A 578 1.29 -4.08 11.10
C ASN A 578 0.78 -4.79 9.82
N PHE A 579 -0.16 -5.73 9.95
CA PHE A 579 -0.57 -6.56 8.81
C PHE A 579 -1.44 -5.84 7.75
N PRO A 580 -2.39 -4.95 8.08
CA PRO A 580 -3.25 -4.31 7.07
C PRO A 580 -2.52 -3.58 5.91
N PRO A 581 -1.47 -2.75 6.14
CA PRO A 581 -0.74 -2.12 5.04
C PRO A 581 0.03 -3.14 4.19
N GLU A 582 0.61 -4.16 4.82
CA GLU A 582 1.30 -5.25 4.12
C GLU A 582 0.32 -6.09 3.28
N ARG A 583 -0.88 -6.34 3.80
CA ARG A 583 -1.95 -7.04 3.09
C ARG A 583 -2.28 -6.33 1.78
N ALA A 584 -2.32 -4.99 1.75
CA ALA A 584 -2.58 -4.26 0.51
C ALA A 584 -1.53 -4.57 -0.58
N VAL A 585 -0.24 -4.62 -0.21
CA VAL A 585 0.85 -5.01 -1.14
C VAL A 585 0.68 -6.46 -1.59
N LEU A 586 0.38 -7.38 -0.66
CA LEU A 586 0.12 -8.79 -0.98
C LEU A 586 -1.03 -8.96 -1.99
N LEU A 587 -2.14 -8.22 -1.84
CA LEU A 587 -3.28 -8.33 -2.75
C LEU A 587 -2.94 -7.89 -4.16
N ARG A 588 -2.15 -6.83 -4.29
CA ARG A 588 -1.62 -6.37 -5.58
C ARG A 588 -0.71 -7.44 -6.21
N GLU A 589 0.33 -7.86 -5.48
CA GLU A 589 1.31 -8.86 -5.98
C GLU A 589 0.63 -10.21 -6.32
N ARG A 590 -0.43 -10.58 -5.60
CA ARG A 590 -1.24 -11.79 -5.86
C ARG A 590 -2.14 -11.65 -7.08
N ALA A 591 -2.66 -10.45 -7.36
CA ALA A 591 -3.45 -10.18 -8.56
C ALA A 591 -2.59 -10.28 -9.84
N GLU A 592 -1.31 -9.93 -9.74
CA GLU A 592 -0.30 -10.07 -10.81
C GLU A 592 0.27 -11.49 -10.93
N GLY A 593 0.03 -12.35 -9.93
CA GLY A 593 0.56 -13.71 -9.93
C GLY A 593 2.08 -13.78 -9.70
N SER A 594 2.61 -12.92 -8.82
CA SER A 594 4.06 -12.85 -8.54
C SER A 594 4.62 -14.09 -7.83
N TYR A 595 3.86 -14.72 -6.92
CA TYR A 595 4.32 -15.89 -6.14
C TYR A 595 3.16 -16.68 -5.51
N TYR A 596 3.46 -17.88 -4.98
CA TYR A 596 2.52 -18.69 -4.20
C TYR A 596 2.21 -18.03 -2.85
N LEU A 597 0.91 -17.97 -2.49
CA LEU A 597 0.48 -17.46 -1.17
C LEU A 597 1.15 -18.22 0.00
N SER A 598 1.39 -19.52 -0.14
CA SER A 598 2.07 -20.32 0.88
C SER A 598 3.54 -19.94 1.05
N ALA A 599 4.25 -19.60 -0.03
CA ALA A 599 5.64 -19.17 0.03
C ALA A 599 5.76 -17.84 0.79
N TYR A 600 4.88 -16.87 0.48
CA TYR A 600 4.82 -15.61 1.20
C TYR A 600 4.44 -15.77 2.67
N TYR A 601 3.38 -16.53 2.96
CA TYR A 601 2.90 -16.66 4.34
C TYR A 601 3.95 -17.32 5.24
N MET A 602 4.61 -18.37 4.74
CA MET A 602 5.70 -19.02 5.48
C MET A 602 6.90 -18.10 5.64
N ALA A 603 7.31 -17.40 4.57
CA ALA A 603 8.42 -16.46 4.63
C ALA A 603 8.18 -15.35 5.67
N LYS A 604 6.97 -14.77 5.69
CA LYS A 604 6.55 -13.78 6.68
C LYS A 604 6.68 -14.33 8.09
N VAL A 605 5.98 -15.41 8.41
CA VAL A 605 5.91 -15.97 9.77
C VAL A 605 7.32 -16.29 10.30
N VAL A 606 8.17 -16.93 9.48
CA VAL A 606 9.53 -17.30 9.90
C VAL A 606 10.43 -16.06 10.03
N SER A 607 10.32 -15.08 9.13
CA SER A 607 11.15 -13.87 9.17
C SER A 607 10.86 -12.96 10.36
N GLU A 608 9.66 -13.02 10.93
CA GLU A 608 9.23 -12.17 12.04
C GLU A 608 9.63 -12.74 13.42
N LEU A 609 9.94 -14.04 13.53
CA LEU A 609 10.22 -14.69 14.81
C LEU A 609 11.29 -13.97 15.66
N PRO A 610 12.46 -13.56 15.12
CA PRO A 610 13.48 -12.88 15.91
C PRO A 610 12.98 -11.55 16.49
N PHE A 611 12.15 -10.83 15.73
CA PHE A 611 11.61 -9.53 16.12
C PHE A 611 10.43 -9.65 17.09
N ILE A 612 9.63 -10.72 16.96
CA ILE A 612 8.57 -11.05 17.92
C ILE A 612 9.18 -11.40 19.28
N PHE A 613 10.29 -12.14 19.33
CA PHE A 613 10.95 -12.48 20.59
C PHE A 613 11.74 -11.34 21.23
N PHE A 614 12.20 -10.36 20.44
CA PHE A 614 13.00 -9.24 20.92
C PHE A 614 12.33 -8.49 22.09
N TYR A 615 11.04 -8.16 21.95
CA TYR A 615 10.29 -7.38 22.94
C TYR A 615 9.99 -8.11 24.27
N PRO A 616 9.44 -9.34 24.28
CA PRO A 616 9.25 -10.08 25.51
C PRO A 616 10.57 -10.39 26.22
N ILE A 617 11.66 -10.69 25.47
CA ILE A 617 12.98 -10.89 26.08
C ILE A 617 13.44 -9.63 26.80
N LEU A 618 13.42 -8.48 26.11
CA LEU A 618 13.82 -7.19 26.68
C LEU A 618 13.00 -6.85 27.93
N PHE A 619 11.68 -7.04 27.87
CA PHE A 619 10.78 -6.71 28.97
C PHE A 619 11.00 -7.61 30.19
N VAL A 620 11.14 -8.93 29.99
CA VAL A 620 11.36 -9.90 31.07
C VAL A 620 12.74 -9.72 31.69
N CYS A 621 13.79 -9.49 30.89
CA CYS A 621 15.14 -9.22 31.40
C CYS A 621 15.24 -7.97 32.29
N ILE A 622 14.31 -7.01 32.19
CA ILE A 622 14.27 -5.85 33.08
C ILE A 622 13.36 -6.14 34.28
N SER A 623 12.09 -6.46 34.00
CA SER A 623 11.06 -6.61 35.04
C SER A 623 11.33 -7.77 35.99
N TYR A 624 11.78 -8.94 35.50
CA TYR A 624 11.98 -10.14 36.32
C TYR A 624 12.97 -9.92 37.47
N PHE A 625 14.10 -9.28 37.18
CA PHE A 625 15.15 -9.02 38.17
C PHE A 625 14.79 -7.87 39.10
N MET A 626 14.12 -6.82 38.61
CA MET A 626 13.62 -5.74 39.47
C MET A 626 12.57 -6.23 40.47
N ILE A 627 11.70 -7.16 40.06
CA ILE A 627 10.65 -7.74 40.90
C ILE A 627 11.22 -8.71 41.94
N GLN A 628 12.39 -9.33 41.67
CA GLN A 628 12.93 -10.44 42.44
C GLN A 628 11.98 -11.65 42.50
N LEU A 629 11.61 -12.13 41.31
CA LEU A 629 11.03 -13.46 41.14
C LEU A 629 12.09 -14.54 41.44
N ARG A 630 11.78 -15.83 41.23
CA ARG A 630 12.69 -16.93 41.55
C ARG A 630 14.01 -16.90 40.76
N LEU A 631 15.07 -16.32 41.34
CA LEU A 631 16.42 -16.13 40.74
C LEU A 631 17.18 -17.41 40.31
N SER A 632 16.55 -18.60 40.38
CA SER A 632 17.11 -19.83 39.82
C SER A 632 17.09 -19.77 38.29
N VAL A 633 18.24 -20.10 37.68
CA VAL A 633 18.45 -20.06 36.22
C VAL A 633 17.36 -20.82 35.45
N GLY A 634 17.00 -22.02 35.90
CA GLY A 634 15.96 -22.83 35.24
C GLY A 634 14.59 -22.14 35.25
N HIS A 635 14.21 -21.53 36.37
CA HIS A 635 12.91 -20.90 36.52
C HIS A 635 12.80 -19.60 35.72
N PHE A 636 13.91 -18.87 35.58
CA PHE A 636 14.00 -17.72 34.68
C PHE A 636 13.77 -18.12 33.23
N PHE A 637 14.48 -19.13 32.72
CA PHE A 637 14.33 -19.56 31.33
C PHE A 637 12.97 -20.21 31.04
N ILE A 638 12.37 -20.91 32.00
CA ILE A 638 10.99 -21.40 31.89
C ILE A 638 10.01 -20.22 31.79
N PHE A 639 10.15 -19.21 32.65
CA PHE A 639 9.31 -18.01 32.62
C PHE A 639 9.45 -17.28 31.28
N LEU A 640 10.68 -17.03 30.83
CA LEU A 640 10.96 -16.38 29.55
C LEU A 640 10.40 -17.18 28.36
N GLY A 641 10.61 -18.50 28.35
CA GLY A 641 10.09 -19.39 27.31
C GLY A 641 8.57 -19.41 27.26
N LEU A 642 7.90 -19.41 28.42
CA LEU A 642 6.44 -19.27 28.53
C LEU A 642 5.97 -17.92 27.99
N THR A 643 6.63 -16.82 28.33
CA THR A 643 6.28 -15.48 27.80
C THR A 643 6.42 -15.44 26.28
N CYS A 644 7.48 -16.03 25.74
CA CYS A 644 7.69 -16.15 24.30
C CYS A 644 6.63 -17.03 23.62
N ALA A 645 6.22 -18.15 24.24
CA ALA A 645 5.18 -19.01 23.71
C ALA A 645 3.81 -18.32 23.66
N ILE A 646 3.44 -17.59 24.72
CA ILE A 646 2.21 -16.79 24.75
C ILE A 646 2.28 -15.66 23.70
N CYS A 647 3.46 -15.04 23.55
CA CYS A 647 3.72 -14.00 22.55
C CYS A 647 3.40 -14.48 21.11
N LEU A 648 3.84 -15.69 20.76
CA LEU A 648 3.54 -16.29 19.45
C LEU A 648 2.04 -16.47 19.22
N VAL A 649 1.32 -17.02 20.20
CA VAL A 649 -0.13 -17.25 20.09
C VAL A 649 -0.90 -15.95 19.95
N SER A 650 -0.55 -14.94 20.76
CA SER A 650 -1.17 -13.63 20.71
C SER A 650 -0.93 -12.93 19.37
N SER A 651 0.30 -12.98 18.85
CA SER A 651 0.63 -12.45 17.52
C SER A 651 -0.19 -13.16 16.43
N ALA A 652 -0.31 -14.49 16.49
CA ALA A 652 -1.12 -15.27 15.57
C ALA A 652 -2.62 -14.90 15.65
N LEU A 653 -3.15 -14.65 16.86
CA LEU A 653 -4.53 -14.18 17.03
C LEU A 653 -4.74 -12.79 16.42
N GLY A 654 -3.80 -11.86 16.63
CA GLY A 654 -3.82 -10.54 16.00
C GLY A 654 -3.82 -10.63 14.47
N LEU A 655 -3.04 -11.56 13.92
CA LEU A 655 -3.02 -11.85 12.48
C LEU A 655 -4.35 -12.44 12.00
N VAL A 656 -4.96 -13.38 12.73
CA VAL A 656 -6.29 -13.93 12.40
C VAL A 656 -7.33 -12.81 12.28
N ILE A 657 -7.40 -11.93 13.29
CA ILE A 657 -8.37 -10.83 13.30
C ILE A 657 -8.12 -9.88 12.12
N SER A 658 -6.86 -9.56 11.83
CA SER A 658 -6.48 -8.72 10.68
C SER A 658 -6.80 -9.36 9.34
N CYS A 659 -6.70 -10.68 9.22
CA CYS A 659 -7.09 -11.40 8.02
C CYS A 659 -8.62 -11.40 7.86
N LEU A 660 -9.36 -11.76 8.90
CA LEU A 660 -10.82 -11.92 8.80
C LEU A 660 -11.57 -10.60 8.67
N ILE A 661 -11.04 -9.50 9.22
CA ILE A 661 -11.71 -8.21 9.27
C ILE A 661 -10.92 -7.17 8.46
N PRO A 662 -11.43 -6.75 7.28
CA PRO A 662 -10.73 -5.76 6.45
C PRO A 662 -10.58 -4.38 7.09
N ASP A 663 -11.61 -3.95 7.84
CA ASP A 663 -11.69 -2.64 8.46
C ASP A 663 -10.95 -2.60 9.80
N MET A 664 -9.99 -1.69 9.93
CA MET A 664 -9.13 -1.58 11.11
C MET A 664 -9.88 -1.18 12.38
N LYS A 665 -10.90 -0.31 12.28
CA LYS A 665 -11.68 0.13 13.45
C LYS A 665 -12.48 -1.03 14.02
N LYS A 666 -13.13 -1.81 13.15
CA LYS A 666 -13.85 -3.04 13.53
C LYS A 666 -12.87 -4.06 14.11
N ALA A 667 -11.74 -4.29 13.45
CA ALA A 667 -10.73 -5.24 13.90
C ALA A 667 -10.23 -4.93 15.32
N ASN A 668 -10.00 -3.65 15.65
CA ASN A 668 -9.63 -3.21 16.99
C ASN A 668 -10.67 -3.54 18.06
N VAL A 669 -11.96 -3.38 17.75
CA VAL A 669 -13.06 -3.72 18.67
C VAL A 669 -13.05 -5.23 18.96
N PHE A 670 -12.95 -6.07 17.94
CA PHE A 670 -12.91 -7.52 18.11
C PHE A 670 -11.66 -7.99 18.86
N ALA A 671 -10.49 -7.41 18.55
CA ALA A 671 -9.25 -7.66 19.29
C ALA A 671 -9.39 -7.35 20.78
N SER A 672 -9.98 -6.20 21.11
CA SER A 672 -10.19 -5.77 22.50
C SER A 672 -11.16 -6.70 23.23
N ILE A 673 -12.26 -7.11 22.59
CA ILE A 673 -13.23 -8.06 23.16
C ILE A 673 -12.58 -9.43 23.38
N ALA A 674 -11.85 -9.95 22.39
CA ALA A 674 -11.17 -11.25 22.50
C ALA A 674 -10.12 -11.23 23.62
N MET A 675 -9.34 -10.16 23.71
CA MET A 675 -8.33 -9.99 24.75
C MET A 675 -8.96 -9.86 26.14
N LEU A 676 -10.01 -9.04 26.29
CA LEU A 676 -10.71 -8.89 27.56
C LEU A 676 -11.33 -10.21 28.02
N THR A 677 -11.96 -10.95 27.09
CA THR A 677 -12.59 -12.24 27.38
C THR A 677 -11.56 -13.28 27.85
N THR A 678 -10.44 -13.40 27.13
CA THR A 678 -9.36 -14.33 27.51
C THR A 678 -8.70 -13.95 28.84
N THR A 679 -8.59 -12.65 29.12
CA THR A 679 -8.02 -12.10 30.36
C THR A 679 -8.92 -12.35 31.58
N LEU A 680 -10.24 -12.13 31.47
CA LEU A 680 -11.17 -12.33 32.58
C LEU A 680 -11.23 -13.80 33.04
N ILE A 681 -11.10 -14.73 32.10
CA ILE A 681 -11.20 -16.18 32.34
C ILE A 681 -9.81 -16.81 32.57
N ALA A 682 -8.75 -16.01 32.64
CA ALA A 682 -7.40 -16.48 32.88
C ALA A 682 -7.14 -16.98 34.31
N GLY A 683 -8.13 -16.88 35.22
CA GLY A 683 -8.07 -17.44 36.57
C GLY A 683 -7.52 -16.50 37.66
N PHE A 684 -6.98 -15.34 37.29
CA PHE A 684 -6.50 -14.34 38.24
C PHE A 684 -7.64 -13.52 38.88
N TYR A 685 -8.53 -12.94 38.07
CA TYR A 685 -9.62 -12.08 38.57
C TYR A 685 -10.78 -12.87 39.20
N ILE A 686 -11.13 -14.00 38.59
CA ILE A 686 -12.25 -14.83 39.01
C ILE A 686 -11.74 -16.27 39.09
N ARG A 687 -11.93 -16.90 40.25
CA ARG A 687 -11.69 -18.33 40.39
C ARG A 687 -12.64 -19.10 39.49
N VAL A 688 -12.08 -19.91 38.60
CA VAL A 688 -12.83 -20.54 37.50
C VAL A 688 -13.89 -21.53 38.00
N GLU A 689 -13.67 -22.12 39.17
CA GLU A 689 -14.63 -23.02 39.85
C GLU A 689 -15.90 -22.30 40.30
N ASN A 690 -15.80 -21.00 40.63
CA ASN A 690 -16.93 -20.20 41.09
C ASN A 690 -17.82 -19.71 39.93
N ILE A 691 -17.35 -19.83 38.69
CA ILE A 691 -18.12 -19.47 37.51
C ILE A 691 -19.26 -20.47 37.34
N ARG A 692 -20.45 -20.03 36.89
CA ARG A 692 -21.55 -20.96 36.60
C ARG A 692 -21.18 -21.93 35.48
N TRP A 693 -21.60 -23.19 35.62
CA TRP A 693 -21.21 -24.32 34.75
C TRP A 693 -21.35 -24.03 33.24
N PHE A 694 -22.36 -23.28 32.82
CA PHE A 694 -22.61 -22.98 31.40
C PHE A 694 -21.59 -21.99 30.77
N VAL A 695 -20.77 -21.29 31.57
CA VAL A 695 -19.67 -20.41 31.11
C VAL A 695 -18.30 -21.02 31.40
N GLN A 696 -18.22 -21.98 32.33
CA GLN A 696 -16.95 -22.58 32.76
C GLN A 696 -16.11 -23.17 31.61
N TRP A 697 -16.73 -23.67 30.54
CA TRP A 697 -16.03 -24.23 29.38
C TRP A 697 -15.13 -23.21 28.66
N MET A 698 -15.42 -21.91 28.77
CA MET A 698 -14.61 -20.85 28.13
C MET A 698 -13.18 -20.80 28.67
N LYS A 699 -12.92 -21.36 29.86
CA LYS A 699 -11.56 -21.50 30.41
C LYS A 699 -10.64 -22.27 29.48
N PHE A 700 -11.17 -23.25 28.77
CA PHE A 700 -10.40 -24.07 27.85
C PHE A 700 -10.03 -23.33 26.56
N LEU A 701 -10.70 -22.21 26.24
CA LEU A 701 -10.40 -21.37 25.09
C LEU A 701 -9.34 -20.29 25.39
N SER A 702 -9.01 -20.04 26.66
CA SER A 702 -8.05 -19.00 27.04
C SER A 702 -6.62 -19.54 27.06
N PHE A 703 -5.83 -19.23 26.03
CA PHE A 703 -4.39 -19.53 26.03
C PHE A 703 -3.64 -18.80 27.17
N ILE A 704 -4.18 -17.67 27.66
CA ILE A 704 -3.63 -16.96 28.82
C ILE A 704 -3.84 -17.75 30.12
N LYS A 705 -4.93 -18.52 30.26
CA LYS A 705 -5.12 -19.42 31.42
C LYS A 705 -4.02 -20.45 31.52
N TYR A 706 -3.71 -21.16 30.43
CA TYR A 706 -2.64 -22.18 30.41
C TYR A 706 -1.26 -21.55 30.66
N GLY A 707 -1.01 -20.35 30.10
CA GLY A 707 0.20 -19.59 30.37
C GLY A 707 0.33 -19.17 31.85
N PHE A 708 -0.75 -18.67 32.44
CA PHE A 708 -0.78 -18.25 33.84
C PHE A 708 -0.64 -19.42 34.81
N ASP A 709 -1.31 -20.55 34.53
CA ASP A 709 -1.15 -21.79 35.28
C ASP A 709 0.32 -22.23 35.33
N ALA A 710 1.01 -22.19 34.18
CA ALA A 710 2.42 -22.52 34.11
C ALA A 710 3.32 -21.52 34.87
N TYR A 711 2.99 -20.22 34.88
CA TYR A 711 3.70 -19.24 35.69
C TYR A 711 3.54 -19.49 37.19
N ILE A 712 2.33 -19.82 37.64
CA ILE A 712 2.04 -20.13 39.04
C ILE A 712 2.80 -21.39 39.47
N ILE A 713 2.78 -22.46 38.68
CA ILE A 713 3.57 -23.67 38.98
C ILE A 713 5.07 -23.32 39.06
N ASN A 714 5.61 -22.59 38.08
CA ASN A 714 7.03 -22.25 38.04
C ASN A 714 7.48 -21.39 39.25
N GLU A 715 6.68 -20.42 39.69
CA GLU A 715 7.07 -19.54 40.80
C GLU A 715 6.83 -20.18 42.18
N PHE A 716 5.76 -20.95 42.36
CA PHE A 716 5.32 -21.41 43.69
C PHE A 716 5.66 -22.87 44.00
N GLN A 717 5.86 -23.73 43.00
CA GLN A 717 6.12 -25.15 43.26
C GLN A 717 7.42 -25.35 44.06
N GLY A 718 7.29 -26.04 45.20
CA GLY A 718 8.41 -26.33 46.10
C GLY A 718 8.94 -25.11 46.87
N ARG A 719 8.17 -24.02 47.01
CA ARG A 719 8.51 -22.88 47.86
C ARG A 719 7.61 -22.80 49.09
N VAL A 720 8.18 -22.30 50.19
CA VAL A 720 7.46 -21.98 51.42
C VAL A 720 7.62 -20.49 51.68
N PHE A 721 6.52 -19.82 51.99
CA PHE A 721 6.49 -18.39 52.25
C PHE A 721 6.28 -18.20 53.77
N PRO A 722 7.32 -17.78 54.51
CA PRO A 722 7.21 -17.56 55.95
C PRO A 722 6.12 -16.53 56.27
N ALA A 723 5.53 -16.65 57.44
CA ALA A 723 4.58 -15.66 57.93
C ALA A 723 5.29 -14.34 58.35
N ASP A 724 4.62 -13.20 58.19
CA ASP A 724 5.14 -11.87 58.56
C ASP A 724 5.11 -11.64 60.09
N GLY A 725 5.85 -12.45 60.85
CA GLY A 725 5.96 -12.33 62.30
C GLY A 725 4.65 -12.61 63.07
N PRO A 726 4.67 -12.48 64.42
CA PRO A 726 3.49 -12.73 65.24
C PRO A 726 2.38 -11.73 64.90
N SER A 727 1.15 -12.22 64.66
CA SER A 727 0.03 -11.35 64.33
C SER A 727 -0.37 -10.50 65.55
N ASN A 728 -0.67 -9.21 65.32
CA ASN A 728 -1.19 -8.31 66.36
C ASN A 728 -2.58 -8.72 66.89
N LEU A 729 -3.21 -9.76 66.31
CA LEU A 729 -4.53 -10.26 66.67
C LEU A 729 -4.49 -11.60 67.44
N GLY A 730 -3.31 -12.09 67.84
CA GLY A 730 -3.19 -13.35 68.59
C GLY A 730 -3.53 -14.61 67.78
N VAL A 731 -3.64 -14.49 66.45
CA VAL A 731 -3.79 -15.62 65.53
C VAL A 731 -2.39 -16.14 65.16
N PRO A 732 -2.10 -17.45 65.25
CA PRO A 732 -0.81 -17.97 64.80
C PRO A 732 -0.61 -17.63 63.33
N SER A 733 0.50 -16.96 63.05
CA SER A 733 0.94 -16.59 61.71
C SER A 733 1.45 -17.86 61.02
N VAL A 734 0.64 -18.44 60.12
CA VAL A 734 0.94 -19.72 59.47
C VAL A 734 1.72 -19.49 58.18
N ASP A 735 2.81 -20.25 58.00
CA ASP A 735 3.56 -20.27 56.75
C ASP A 735 2.69 -20.78 55.60
N VAL A 736 2.73 -20.09 54.46
CA VAL A 736 1.96 -20.48 53.28
C VAL A 736 2.81 -21.40 52.42
N GLN A 737 2.33 -22.62 52.21
CA GLN A 737 2.98 -23.54 51.28
C GLN A 737 2.63 -23.14 49.84
N GLY A 738 3.61 -23.14 48.94
CA GLY A 738 3.39 -22.80 47.54
C GLY A 738 2.38 -23.73 46.84
N GLN A 739 2.24 -24.98 47.29
CA GLN A 739 1.20 -25.89 46.80
C GLN A 739 -0.22 -25.39 47.11
N GLN A 740 -0.43 -24.83 48.31
CA GLN A 740 -1.73 -24.23 48.68
C GLN A 740 -2.08 -23.04 47.77
N VAL A 741 -1.07 -22.27 47.36
CA VAL A 741 -1.25 -21.17 46.39
C VAL A 741 -1.65 -21.72 45.02
N ILE A 742 -0.96 -22.75 44.52
CA ILE A 742 -1.27 -23.40 43.25
C ILE A 742 -2.72 -23.93 43.25
N ASP A 743 -3.10 -24.64 44.30
CA ASP A 743 -4.44 -25.23 44.42
C ASP A 743 -5.52 -24.13 44.51
N SER A 744 -5.20 -22.99 45.16
CA SER A 744 -6.13 -21.86 45.28
C SER A 744 -6.51 -21.19 43.95
N PHE A 745 -5.68 -21.34 42.91
CA PHE A 745 -5.94 -20.78 41.57
C PHE A 745 -6.70 -21.74 40.65
N GLY A 746 -6.93 -23.01 41.06
CA GLY A 746 -7.66 -23.99 40.24
C GLY A 746 -6.95 -24.23 38.90
N VAL A 747 -5.68 -24.65 38.96
CA VAL A 747 -4.87 -24.95 37.79
C VAL A 747 -5.50 -26.09 36.98
N ILE A 748 -5.59 -25.93 35.65
CA ILE A 748 -6.20 -26.95 34.77
C ILE A 748 -5.24 -28.14 34.61
N ILE A 749 -3.96 -27.84 34.39
CA ILE A 749 -2.92 -28.82 34.10
C ILE A 749 -1.73 -28.56 35.01
N GLY A 750 -1.44 -29.47 35.94
CA GLY A 750 -0.36 -29.34 36.93
C GLY A 750 1.07 -29.45 36.37
N TYR A 751 1.24 -29.68 35.06
CA TYR A 751 2.53 -29.86 34.40
C TYR A 751 2.84 -28.71 33.45
N ILE A 752 3.98 -28.03 33.67
CA ILE A 752 4.42 -26.87 32.89
C ILE A 752 4.49 -27.19 31.38
N TRP A 753 5.13 -28.29 31.01
CA TRP A 753 5.38 -28.63 29.60
C TRP A 753 4.11 -28.97 28.82
N ILE A 754 3.09 -29.54 29.48
CA ILE A 754 1.80 -29.81 28.84
C ILE A 754 1.08 -28.49 28.56
N ASN A 755 1.12 -27.53 29.49
CA ASN A 755 0.60 -26.18 29.24
C ASN A 755 1.29 -25.51 28.04
N VAL A 756 2.62 -25.61 27.95
CA VAL A 756 3.39 -25.10 26.79
C VAL A 756 2.90 -25.72 25.48
N LEU A 757 2.72 -27.05 25.45
CA LEU A 757 2.26 -27.76 24.26
C LEU A 757 0.85 -27.31 23.85
N VAL A 758 -0.06 -27.12 24.80
CA VAL A 758 -1.42 -26.60 24.54
C VAL A 758 -1.34 -25.18 23.96
N VAL A 759 -0.54 -24.29 24.54
CA VAL A 759 -0.32 -22.93 24.03
C VAL A 759 0.22 -22.98 22.59
N LEU A 760 1.23 -23.79 22.30
CA LEU A 760 1.73 -23.97 20.92
C LEU A 760 0.68 -24.57 19.97
N GLY A 761 -0.21 -25.42 20.46
CA GLY A 761 -1.36 -25.92 19.72
C GLY A 761 -2.30 -24.80 19.26
N PHE A 762 -2.62 -23.85 20.13
CA PHE A 762 -3.39 -22.65 19.77
C PHE A 762 -2.68 -21.83 18.68
N CYS A 763 -1.35 -21.67 18.78
CA CYS A 763 -0.54 -20.96 17.79
C CYS A 763 -0.73 -21.56 16.39
N LEU A 764 -0.59 -22.89 16.29
CA LEU A 764 -0.76 -23.61 15.02
C LEU A 764 -2.17 -23.45 14.45
N VAL A 765 -3.21 -23.60 15.29
CA VAL A 765 -4.61 -23.41 14.87
C VAL A 765 -4.83 -21.99 14.33
N PHE A 766 -4.37 -20.97 15.03
CA PHE A 766 -4.52 -19.58 14.59
C PHE A 766 -3.77 -19.31 13.28
N HIS A 767 -2.56 -19.82 13.10
CA HIS A 767 -1.85 -19.67 11.83
C HIS A 767 -2.56 -20.37 10.67
N VAL A 768 -3.15 -21.55 10.90
CA VAL A 768 -3.97 -22.25 9.88
C VAL A 768 -5.19 -21.41 9.52
N VAL A 769 -5.91 -20.89 10.51
CA VAL A 769 -7.08 -20.02 10.30
C VAL A 769 -6.71 -18.75 9.55
N ALA A 770 -5.61 -18.09 9.92
CA ALA A 770 -5.13 -16.88 9.24
C ALA A 770 -4.76 -17.16 7.77
N PHE A 771 -4.09 -18.28 7.48
CA PHE A 771 -3.77 -18.67 6.10
C PHE A 771 -5.03 -18.91 5.26
N PHE A 772 -6.01 -19.65 5.79
CA PHE A 772 -7.27 -19.89 5.08
C PHE A 772 -8.11 -18.62 4.96
N GLY A 773 -8.11 -17.75 5.96
CA GLY A 773 -8.70 -16.42 5.90
C GLY A 773 -8.16 -15.62 4.71
N LEU A 774 -6.83 -15.59 4.55
CA LEU A 774 -6.19 -14.95 3.39
C LEU A 774 -6.54 -15.62 2.06
N LYS A 775 -6.57 -16.96 2.04
CA LYS A 775 -6.83 -17.72 0.83
C LYS A 775 -8.26 -17.54 0.32
N ILE A 776 -9.25 -17.54 1.22
CA ILE A 776 -10.69 -17.55 0.91
C ILE A 776 -11.23 -16.13 0.76
N ILE A 777 -11.03 -15.25 1.75
CA ILE A 777 -11.64 -13.91 1.78
C ILE A 777 -11.04 -13.03 0.69
N TYR A 778 -9.73 -13.08 0.52
CA TYR A 778 -9.02 -12.25 -0.45
C TYR A 778 -8.57 -13.02 -1.68
N LYS A 779 -9.37 -13.99 -2.12
CA LYS A 779 -9.16 -14.60 -3.42
C LYS A 779 -9.26 -13.51 -4.49
N PRO A 780 -8.22 -13.27 -5.32
CA PRO A 780 -8.32 -12.30 -6.40
C PRO A 780 -9.52 -12.68 -7.27
N ARG A 781 -10.47 -11.75 -7.41
CA ARG A 781 -11.59 -11.90 -8.34
C ARG A 781 -10.96 -11.90 -9.73
N GLY A 782 -11.17 -12.98 -10.49
CA GLY A 782 -10.45 -13.22 -11.74
C GLY A 782 -11.28 -13.95 -12.76
#